data_AF-A0A5C5W199-F1
#
_entry.id   AF-A0A5C5W199-F1
#
_cell.length_a   1.000
_cell.length_b   1.000
_cell.length_c   1.000
_cell.angle_alpha   90.00
_cell.angle_beta   90.00
_cell.angle_gamma   90.00
#
_symmetry.space_group_name_H-M   'P 1'
#
loop_
_entity.id
_entity.type
_entity.pdbx_description
1 polymer ?
#
loop_
_entity_poly.entity_id
_entity_poly.type
_entity_poly.pdbx_seq_one_letter_code
_entity_poly.pdbx_strand_id
1 'polypeptide(L)'
;MFDADVPSDLLAPCDTFAHRHIGPDDAEIRRMLKLIGVGSLDELVNQTVPVGIRLKSPLALDAPRSESQALTELRAIASKNQVFRSLIGMGYYDTITPPVILRNIMENPGWYTQYTPYQAEISQGRLEALINFQTMVADLTALPLANASLLDEATAAAEAMHMCVAAHEDDVAAAFFVAQDCHPQTIAVVQTRAKPLGIEIVVGDPKKLAFNDRKFVGVLLQYPTTDGRIECYKELTEKAHAAGALVVVATDLLALTLIKPPGEWGADIAVGNAQRLGVPLGAGGPHAAFMACRDEFKRQMPGRIIGVSKDVHGKPAYRLAIQTREQHIRREKATSNICTAQVLLAVMAGMYAVYHGPEGLRRIAQRVHLMTQTLRRGLLKLGHRIAEDAVFDTLRVEPVGRTAEQVLDAARARRINLRPLDGGALGLSLDETCDRDTLRDVLACFGGGNEDIATLGASAKTGFPPAFARETAFLMHPVFSSYHCEHEMLRYMNRLQSRDLSLTTSNIPLGSCTMKLNATAEMIPVTWPEFGRIHPFAPAGQQQGYAEMYRQLEAWLAEITGFAAVSLQPNAGSQGEYAGLLAIRAYREAKSEVRSQKSEVKTQTRDVCLIPTSAHGTNPASAVMAGFRVVAVRCDEKGNIDVADLRSKAAEHAARLGALMVTYPSTHGVFEESIREICDIVHQHGGQVYMDGANMNAQVGLTRPADIGADVCHLNLHKTFCIPHGGGGPGMGPIAVAAHLKDFLPGHVARPPSVGSDVARPPSAASVDLDRPGAAGLHPAGLHAAGLHPAARPVAQRAADAHRRFLPHIRGDGRPLFVTFCTQDRWTLPESVRGAVLNHCLHDHGTMIQVYVAVVMPDHIHLVFSPLEDESGVPFGLPQIMNSIKGSAAHTVNKLLNRKGVVWQPEYFDHVLRKDESLEAKVEYVCQNPVRRGLVSDPDQYPWIWREWINEAVARPPSAGSDAARPSSVGAPETQNSRPGAAGLRDRPGAAGLQVGPVSAAPYGSPSILPISWMYIRMMGGEGLTKATQVAILNANYMATRLEKHYPVLYEGSRGRVAHEFIIDCRQFEESAGVKVEDIAKRMMDYGFHAPTMSFPVPGTLMIEPTESESRAELDRLCDTLIGIREEIREIEQGRADRTDNALKHAPHTAMAIASAEWSHPYSREQAAYPAAWTRDYKYWPPVGRVDNVWGDRHLFCTCVPIE
;
A
#
# COMPACT_ATOMS: atom_id res chain seq x y z
N MET A 1 32.18 -14.17 -40.30
CA MET A 1 30.80 -14.65 -40.50
C MET A 1 29.89 -13.74 -39.68
N PHE A 2 29.78 -12.47 -40.09
CA PHE A 2 29.05 -11.42 -39.37
C PHE A 2 28.13 -10.60 -40.27
N ASP A 3 28.13 -10.84 -41.58
CA ASP A 3 27.15 -10.30 -42.53
C ASP A 3 25.89 -11.17 -42.52
N ALA A 4 25.13 -11.06 -41.44
CA ALA A 4 23.73 -11.45 -41.33
C ALA A 4 22.97 -10.25 -40.76
N ASP A 5 21.74 -10.01 -41.21
CA ASP A 5 20.97 -8.84 -40.79
C ASP A 5 20.89 -8.77 -39.26
N VAL A 6 21.45 -7.70 -38.69
CA VAL A 6 21.49 -7.45 -37.25
C VAL A 6 20.04 -7.32 -36.77
N PRO A 7 19.52 -8.24 -35.93
CA PRO A 7 18.10 -8.24 -35.58
C PRO A 7 17.71 -6.91 -34.93
N SER A 8 16.59 -6.32 -35.38
CA SER A 8 15.97 -5.12 -34.82
C SER A 8 15.86 -5.18 -33.29
N ASP A 9 15.63 -6.38 -32.78
CA ASP A 9 15.31 -6.70 -31.41
C ASP A 9 16.54 -6.52 -30.49
N LEU A 10 17.75 -6.42 -31.04
CA LEU A 10 18.95 -6.02 -30.29
C LEU A 10 18.94 -4.54 -29.86
N LEU A 11 17.98 -3.74 -30.34
CA LEU A 11 17.71 -2.39 -29.86
C LEU A 11 16.59 -2.34 -28.80
N ALA A 12 15.97 -3.48 -28.48
CA ALA A 12 14.93 -3.54 -27.44
C ALA A 12 15.53 -3.40 -26.02
N PRO A 13 14.76 -2.88 -25.04
CA PRO A 13 15.21 -2.83 -23.64
C PRO A 13 15.45 -4.23 -23.05
N CYS A 14 16.56 -4.41 -22.34
CA CYS A 14 16.89 -5.68 -21.68
C CYS A 14 16.08 -5.94 -20.39
N ASP A 15 15.43 -4.91 -19.86
CA ASP A 15 14.66 -4.89 -18.60
C ASP A 15 13.14 -4.93 -18.85
N THR A 16 12.69 -5.70 -19.84
CA THR A 16 11.26 -6.00 -20.04
C THR A 16 10.70 -6.81 -18.86
N PHE A 17 9.44 -6.53 -18.49
CA PHE A 17 8.87 -6.99 -17.23
C PHE A 17 8.10 -8.32 -17.31
N ALA A 18 7.46 -8.63 -18.44
CA ALA A 18 6.55 -9.78 -18.53
C ALA A 18 7.23 -11.15 -18.25
N HIS A 19 8.52 -11.30 -18.57
CA HIS A 19 9.32 -12.50 -18.25
C HIS A 19 9.96 -12.47 -16.84
N ARG A 20 9.68 -11.44 -16.05
CA ARG A 20 9.94 -11.36 -14.60
C ARG A 20 8.67 -11.63 -13.80
N HIS A 21 7.54 -11.17 -14.31
CA HIS A 21 6.23 -11.34 -13.66
C HIS A 21 5.64 -12.74 -13.83
N ILE A 22 5.85 -13.36 -15.00
CA ILE A 22 5.38 -14.72 -15.31
C ILE A 22 6.51 -15.70 -15.01
N GLY A 23 6.25 -16.67 -14.14
CA GLY A 23 7.27 -17.60 -13.62
C GLY A 23 7.74 -18.67 -14.62
N PRO A 24 6.83 -19.37 -15.32
CA PRO A 24 7.21 -20.39 -16.30
C PRO A 24 7.72 -19.79 -17.62
N ASP A 25 8.90 -20.22 -18.06
CA ASP A 25 9.42 -19.84 -19.39
C ASP A 25 8.65 -20.52 -20.54
N ASP A 26 8.84 -20.06 -21.78
CA ASP A 26 8.10 -20.62 -22.94
C ASP A 26 8.38 -22.12 -23.19
N ALA A 27 9.51 -22.65 -22.71
CA ALA A 27 9.81 -24.08 -22.77
C ALA A 27 9.16 -24.86 -21.62
N GLU A 28 8.99 -24.27 -20.43
CA GLU A 28 8.14 -24.80 -19.36
C GLU A 28 6.67 -24.82 -19.77
N ILE A 29 6.15 -23.71 -20.31
CA ILE A 29 4.80 -23.61 -20.87
C ILE A 29 4.56 -24.74 -21.88
N ARG A 30 5.47 -24.96 -22.85
CA ARG A 30 5.36 -26.09 -23.79
C ARG A 30 5.40 -27.47 -23.12
N ARG A 31 6.16 -27.65 -22.02
CA ARG A 31 6.17 -28.91 -21.24
C ARG A 31 4.87 -29.12 -20.46
N MET A 32 4.27 -28.05 -19.95
CA MET A 32 3.02 -28.08 -19.16
C MET A 32 1.80 -28.34 -20.04
N LEU A 33 1.68 -27.61 -21.16
CA LEU A 33 0.66 -27.80 -22.19
C LEU A 33 0.63 -29.26 -22.69
N LYS A 34 1.80 -29.83 -22.94
CA LYS A 34 1.95 -31.24 -23.33
C LYS A 34 1.48 -32.23 -22.25
N LEU A 35 1.62 -31.91 -20.96
CA LEU A 35 1.12 -32.78 -19.88
C LEU A 35 -0.41 -32.78 -19.82
N ILE A 36 -1.04 -31.61 -19.93
CA ILE A 36 -2.51 -31.46 -19.88
C ILE A 36 -3.22 -31.75 -21.21
N GLY A 37 -2.46 -32.15 -22.24
CA GLY A 37 -2.98 -32.65 -23.52
C GLY A 37 -3.39 -31.59 -24.56
N VAL A 38 -2.76 -30.42 -24.57
CA VAL A 38 -3.02 -29.36 -25.58
C VAL A 38 -1.75 -28.83 -26.26
N GLY A 39 -1.89 -28.22 -27.43
CA GLY A 39 -0.79 -27.68 -28.24
C GLY A 39 -0.39 -26.24 -27.95
N SER A 40 -1.30 -25.38 -27.45
CA SER A 40 -1.01 -23.95 -27.19
C SER A 40 -1.82 -23.36 -26.03
N LEU A 41 -1.39 -22.20 -25.52
CA LEU A 41 -2.16 -21.41 -24.55
C LEU A 41 -3.54 -21.03 -25.11
N ASP A 42 -3.61 -20.67 -26.39
CA ASP A 42 -4.87 -20.38 -27.07
C ASP A 42 -5.77 -21.62 -27.15
N GLU A 43 -5.22 -22.83 -27.34
CA GLU A 43 -6.01 -24.05 -27.29
C GLU A 43 -6.59 -24.30 -25.88
N LEU A 44 -5.80 -24.05 -24.82
CA LEU A 44 -6.29 -24.12 -23.45
C LEU A 44 -7.43 -23.13 -23.21
N VAL A 45 -7.26 -21.85 -23.57
CA VAL A 45 -8.34 -20.84 -23.51
C VAL A 45 -9.54 -21.27 -24.37
N ASN A 46 -9.30 -21.87 -25.54
CA ASN A 46 -10.35 -22.39 -26.41
C ASN A 46 -11.17 -23.53 -25.79
N GLN A 47 -10.58 -24.28 -24.85
CA GLN A 47 -11.23 -25.36 -24.07
C GLN A 47 -11.85 -24.85 -22.76
N THR A 48 -11.26 -23.84 -22.11
CA THR A 48 -11.65 -23.37 -20.76
C THR A 48 -12.69 -22.25 -20.75
N VAL A 49 -12.56 -21.23 -21.61
CA VAL A 49 -13.39 -20.01 -21.53
C VAL A 49 -14.58 -20.10 -22.49
N PRO A 50 -15.85 -19.93 -22.06
CA PRO A 50 -17.04 -19.97 -22.91
C PRO A 50 -16.93 -19.07 -24.14
N VAL A 51 -17.16 -19.63 -25.34
CA VAL A 51 -16.88 -18.95 -26.62
C VAL A 51 -17.68 -17.67 -26.83
N GLY A 52 -18.88 -17.57 -26.24
CA GLY A 52 -19.75 -16.41 -26.40
C GLY A 52 -19.20 -15.12 -25.76
N ILE A 53 -18.49 -15.23 -24.64
CA ILE A 53 -18.08 -14.07 -23.80
C ILE A 53 -16.66 -13.57 -24.06
N ARG A 54 -15.91 -14.24 -24.95
CA ARG A 54 -14.52 -13.89 -25.22
C ARG A 54 -14.39 -12.52 -25.89
N LEU A 55 -13.29 -11.84 -25.58
CA LEU A 55 -12.85 -10.66 -26.31
C LEU A 55 -12.66 -10.97 -27.80
N LYS A 56 -13.15 -10.07 -28.65
CA LYS A 56 -13.06 -10.18 -30.13
C LYS A 56 -11.84 -9.46 -30.71
N SER A 57 -11.09 -8.77 -29.87
CA SER A 57 -9.90 -7.98 -30.20
C SER A 57 -9.04 -7.86 -28.94
N PRO A 58 -7.72 -7.66 -29.05
CA PRO A 58 -6.86 -7.38 -27.90
C PRO A 58 -7.29 -6.13 -27.14
N LEU A 59 -6.89 -6.02 -25.88
CA LEU A 59 -7.13 -4.84 -25.04
C LEU A 59 -6.50 -3.58 -25.68
N ALA A 60 -7.27 -2.50 -25.75
CA ALA A 60 -6.84 -1.21 -26.30
C ALA A 60 -5.99 -0.40 -25.30
N LEU A 61 -4.87 -0.99 -24.85
CA LEU A 61 -3.91 -0.40 -23.90
C LEU A 61 -2.63 0.04 -24.62
N ASP A 62 -1.87 0.94 -23.97
CA ASP A 62 -0.56 1.36 -24.44
C ASP A 62 0.44 0.18 -24.53
N ALA A 63 1.38 0.26 -25.48
CA ALA A 63 2.47 -0.71 -25.59
C ALA A 63 3.30 -0.76 -24.29
N PRO A 64 3.80 -1.95 -23.89
CA PRO A 64 4.49 -2.15 -22.62
C PRO A 64 5.76 -1.32 -22.50
N ARG A 65 6.12 -0.97 -21.25
CA ARG A 65 7.40 -0.36 -20.88
C ARG A 65 8.34 -1.37 -20.23
N SER A 66 9.63 -1.11 -20.35
CA SER A 66 10.61 -1.75 -19.46
C SER A 66 10.54 -1.16 -18.05
N GLU A 67 11.08 -1.87 -17.05
CA GLU A 67 11.00 -1.47 -15.64
C GLU A 67 11.57 -0.05 -15.40
N SER A 68 12.73 0.25 -15.98
CA SER A 68 13.36 1.56 -15.87
C SER A 68 12.59 2.67 -16.60
N GLN A 69 11.96 2.35 -17.74
CA GLN A 69 11.13 3.28 -18.48
C GLN A 69 9.84 3.63 -17.72
N ALA A 70 9.16 2.63 -17.15
CA ALA A 70 7.96 2.83 -16.37
C ALA A 70 8.23 3.65 -15.09
N LEU A 71 9.32 3.35 -14.37
CA LEU A 71 9.76 4.15 -13.23
C LEU A 71 10.05 5.61 -13.61
N THR A 72 10.70 5.85 -14.76
CA THR A 72 10.99 7.20 -15.25
C THR A 72 9.71 7.94 -15.66
N GLU A 73 8.79 7.28 -16.36
CA GLU A 73 7.49 7.84 -16.78
C GLU A 73 6.64 8.22 -15.55
N LEU A 74 6.56 7.33 -14.56
CA LEU A 74 5.84 7.60 -13.31
C LEU A 74 6.53 8.67 -12.45
N ARG A 75 7.87 8.76 -12.45
CA ARG A 75 8.60 9.84 -11.74
C ARG A 75 8.30 11.21 -12.35
N ALA A 76 8.14 11.28 -13.67
CA ALA A 76 7.72 12.50 -14.39
C ALA A 76 6.23 12.86 -14.19
N ILE A 77 5.39 11.89 -13.80
CA ILE A 77 4.03 12.15 -13.32
C ILE A 77 4.08 12.64 -11.86
N ALA A 78 4.78 11.92 -10.98
CA ALA A 78 4.88 12.23 -9.56
C ALA A 78 5.42 13.65 -9.28
N SER A 79 6.41 14.12 -10.05
CA SER A 79 7.00 15.46 -9.90
C SER A 79 6.03 16.63 -10.18
N LYS A 80 4.84 16.35 -10.73
CA LYS A 80 3.73 17.33 -10.90
C LYS A 80 2.94 17.53 -9.60
N ASN A 81 3.11 16.68 -8.58
CA ASN A 81 2.59 16.91 -7.24
C ASN A 81 3.49 17.90 -6.46
N GLN A 82 2.88 18.73 -5.62
CA GLN A 82 3.59 19.76 -4.85
C GLN A 82 3.53 19.44 -3.36
N VAL A 83 4.61 18.87 -2.82
CA VAL A 83 4.73 18.64 -1.36
C VAL A 83 4.77 19.99 -0.63
N PHE A 84 3.81 20.22 0.27
CA PHE A 84 3.57 21.43 1.05
C PHE A 84 3.43 21.05 2.54
N ARG A 85 3.94 21.88 3.46
CA ARG A 85 3.68 21.73 4.91
C ARG A 85 2.19 21.91 5.16
N SER A 86 1.47 20.86 5.50
CA SER A 86 0.00 20.84 5.40
C SER A 86 -0.67 20.82 6.77
N LEU A 87 -0.84 22.00 7.36
CA LEU A 87 -1.37 22.23 8.71
C LEU A 87 -2.92 22.19 8.74
N ILE A 88 -3.52 21.29 7.95
CA ILE A 88 -4.97 21.19 7.73
C ILE A 88 -5.66 20.35 8.83
N GLY A 89 -5.00 19.28 9.29
CA GLY A 89 -5.54 18.34 10.26
C GLY A 89 -6.66 17.49 9.67
N MET A 90 -7.84 17.51 10.30
CA MET A 90 -9.00 16.70 9.88
C MET A 90 -8.71 15.18 9.84
N GLY A 91 -7.93 14.67 10.80
CA GLY A 91 -7.63 13.23 10.93
C GLY A 91 -6.36 12.78 10.20
N TYR A 92 -5.60 13.72 9.64
CA TYR A 92 -4.35 13.50 8.93
C TYR A 92 -3.31 14.55 9.37
N TYR A 93 -2.14 14.10 9.81
CA TYR A 93 -1.08 14.94 10.39
C TYR A 93 0.29 14.40 9.95
N ASP A 94 1.23 15.24 9.50
CA ASP A 94 2.49 14.69 8.97
C ASP A 94 3.37 14.11 10.10
N THR A 95 4.11 13.04 9.81
CA THR A 95 4.83 12.25 10.81
C THR A 95 6.16 11.76 10.26
N ILE A 96 7.12 11.57 11.16
CA ILE A 96 8.45 11.05 10.85
C ILE A 96 8.37 9.52 10.96
N THR A 97 8.01 8.84 9.87
CA THR A 97 8.21 7.38 9.75
C THR A 97 9.67 7.05 10.07
N PRO A 98 9.99 6.29 11.13
CA PRO A 98 11.36 5.98 11.48
C PRO A 98 12.03 5.21 10.33
N PRO A 99 13.20 5.62 9.81
CA PRO A 99 13.81 5.00 8.64
C PRO A 99 14.04 3.49 8.77
N VAL A 100 14.27 3.00 10.00
CA VAL A 100 14.39 1.57 10.29
C VAL A 100 13.08 0.82 10.07
N ILE A 101 11.92 1.41 10.37
CA ILE A 101 10.59 0.83 10.14
C ILE A 101 10.21 0.92 8.66
N LEU A 102 10.48 2.07 8.01
CA LEU A 102 10.26 2.25 6.57
C LEU A 102 10.98 1.14 5.79
N ARG A 103 12.30 1.02 6.00
CA ARG A 103 13.15 0.12 5.23
C ARG A 103 12.91 -1.37 5.53
N ASN A 104 12.65 -1.73 6.79
CA ASN A 104 12.62 -3.13 7.23
C ASN A 104 11.20 -3.69 7.42
N ILE A 105 10.14 -2.89 7.21
CA ILE A 105 8.75 -3.37 7.14
C ILE A 105 8.10 -2.94 5.82
N MET A 106 7.95 -1.64 5.56
CA MET A 106 7.21 -1.15 4.38
C MET A 106 7.92 -1.51 3.06
N GLU A 107 9.25 -1.45 3.04
CA GLU A 107 10.08 -1.77 1.87
C GLU A 107 10.62 -3.23 1.89
N ASN A 108 10.11 -4.08 2.79
CA ASN A 108 10.60 -5.45 3.02
C ASN A 108 9.56 -6.51 2.61
N PRO A 109 9.79 -7.31 1.55
CA PRO A 109 8.80 -8.28 1.06
C PRO A 109 8.46 -9.38 2.07
N GLY A 110 9.33 -9.66 3.05
CA GLY A 110 9.01 -10.60 4.13
C GLY A 110 8.03 -10.06 5.19
N TRP A 111 7.54 -8.84 5.03
CA TRP A 111 6.43 -8.27 5.81
C TRP A 111 5.19 -7.98 4.95
N TYR A 112 5.35 -7.66 3.67
CA TYR A 112 4.24 -7.25 2.81
C TYR A 112 3.68 -8.33 1.87
N THR A 113 4.41 -9.43 1.58
CA THR A 113 3.93 -10.42 0.60
C THR A 113 3.02 -11.50 1.18
N GLN A 114 3.10 -11.78 2.49
CA GLN A 114 2.15 -12.68 3.16
C GLN A 114 0.75 -12.07 3.27
N TYR A 115 -0.28 -12.90 3.40
CA TYR A 115 -1.67 -12.43 3.60
C TYR A 115 -2.18 -12.71 5.03
N THR A 116 -3.49 -12.60 5.24
CA THR A 116 -4.20 -12.84 6.51
C THR A 116 -3.67 -14.10 7.22
N PRO A 117 -3.38 -14.06 8.54
CA PRO A 117 -2.73 -15.15 9.26
C PRO A 117 -3.70 -16.31 9.59
N TYR A 118 -4.26 -16.94 8.56
CA TYR A 118 -5.10 -18.13 8.67
C TYR A 118 -4.34 -19.33 9.23
N GLN A 119 -3.08 -19.50 8.84
CA GLN A 119 -2.16 -20.49 9.40
C GLN A 119 -1.32 -19.86 10.51
N ALA A 120 -1.89 -19.81 11.70
CA ALA A 120 -1.31 -19.12 12.85
C ALA A 120 0.12 -19.59 13.20
N GLU A 121 0.40 -20.88 13.07
CA GLU A 121 1.68 -21.51 13.41
C GLU A 121 2.85 -20.92 12.62
N ILE A 122 2.62 -20.54 11.36
CA ILE A 122 3.60 -19.93 10.44
C ILE A 122 3.35 -18.43 10.22
N SER A 123 2.72 -17.79 11.21
CA SER A 123 2.33 -16.37 11.18
C SER A 123 2.56 -15.65 12.52
N GLN A 124 3.36 -16.23 13.43
CA GLN A 124 3.50 -15.73 14.80
C GLN A 124 4.19 -14.36 14.85
N GLY A 125 4.92 -13.95 13.82
CA GLY A 125 5.55 -12.64 13.71
C GLY A 125 4.53 -11.52 13.58
N ARG A 126 3.71 -11.54 12.52
CA ARG A 126 2.66 -10.53 12.33
C ARG A 126 1.54 -10.60 13.37
N LEU A 127 1.29 -11.78 13.94
CA LEU A 127 0.35 -11.92 15.06
C LEU A 127 0.88 -11.26 16.36
N GLU A 128 2.17 -11.41 16.70
CA GLU A 128 2.78 -10.68 17.84
C GLU A 128 2.76 -9.16 17.61
N ALA A 129 3.09 -8.71 16.39
CA ALA A 129 3.07 -7.28 16.04
C ALA A 129 1.65 -6.67 16.09
N LEU A 130 0.61 -7.43 15.73
CA LEU A 130 -0.79 -7.00 15.87
C LEU A 130 -1.28 -7.03 17.32
N ILE A 131 -0.78 -7.92 18.18
CA ILE A 131 -0.99 -7.86 19.63
C ILE A 131 -0.37 -6.59 20.23
N ASN A 132 0.82 -6.18 19.76
CA ASN A 132 1.40 -4.90 20.17
C ASN A 132 0.51 -3.72 19.76
N PHE A 133 -0.04 -3.73 18.53
CA PHE A 133 -1.00 -2.70 18.08
C PHE A 133 -2.28 -2.68 18.94
N GLN A 134 -2.90 -3.83 19.20
CA GLN A 134 -4.09 -3.91 20.06
C GLN A 134 -3.82 -3.41 21.48
N THR A 135 -2.68 -3.78 22.07
CA THR A 135 -2.27 -3.32 23.41
C THR A 135 -1.99 -1.82 23.42
N MET A 136 -1.35 -1.28 22.38
CA MET A 136 -1.12 0.15 22.22
C MET A 136 -2.43 0.93 22.16
N VAL A 137 -3.42 0.47 21.38
CA VAL A 137 -4.73 1.12 21.31
C VAL A 137 -5.47 1.01 22.65
N ALA A 138 -5.46 -0.17 23.28
CA ALA A 138 -6.11 -0.41 24.57
C ALA A 138 -5.56 0.52 25.68
N ASP A 139 -4.23 0.53 25.86
CA ASP A 139 -3.54 1.37 26.85
C ASP A 139 -3.75 2.87 26.57
N LEU A 140 -3.67 3.30 25.31
CA LEU A 140 -3.85 4.71 24.97
C LEU A 140 -5.31 5.17 25.12
N THR A 141 -6.30 4.34 24.77
CA THR A 141 -7.73 4.68 24.90
C THR A 141 -8.33 4.40 26.29
N ALA A 142 -7.60 3.69 27.16
CA ALA A 142 -8.05 3.15 28.44
C ALA A 142 -9.27 2.21 28.33
N LEU A 143 -9.37 1.46 27.23
CA LEU A 143 -10.41 0.45 26.98
C LEU A 143 -9.80 -0.95 26.88
N PRO A 144 -10.43 -2.00 27.46
CA PRO A 144 -9.78 -3.30 27.68
C PRO A 144 -9.56 -4.16 26.42
N LEU A 145 -10.21 -3.84 25.31
CA LEU A 145 -10.17 -4.62 24.07
C LEU A 145 -10.05 -3.70 22.86
N ALA A 146 -9.15 -4.03 21.93
CA ALA A 146 -9.03 -3.40 20.61
C ALA A 146 -8.96 -4.45 19.49
N ASN A 147 -9.24 -4.05 18.26
CA ASN A 147 -9.22 -4.94 17.08
C ASN A 147 -7.94 -4.79 16.22
N ALA A 148 -7.73 -5.75 15.32
CA ALA A 148 -6.59 -5.83 14.41
C ALA A 148 -6.79 -4.99 13.13
N SER A 149 -7.13 -3.71 13.34
CA SER A 149 -7.40 -2.64 12.35
C SER A 149 -8.73 -2.67 11.58
N LEU A 150 -9.17 -1.47 11.21
CA LEU A 150 -10.23 -1.14 10.26
C LEU A 150 -9.66 -0.23 9.14
N LEU A 151 -10.49 0.12 8.14
CA LEU A 151 -10.05 0.70 6.87
C LEU A 151 -9.65 2.18 6.95
N ASP A 152 -10.45 3.01 7.63
CA ASP A 152 -10.19 4.42 7.93
C ASP A 152 -11.08 4.89 9.12
N GLU A 153 -10.84 6.09 9.66
CA GLU A 153 -11.60 6.61 10.82
C GLU A 153 -13.10 6.72 10.55
N ALA A 154 -13.48 7.13 9.33
CA ALA A 154 -14.86 7.42 8.97
C ALA A 154 -15.69 6.13 8.87
N THR A 155 -15.10 5.07 8.31
CA THR A 155 -15.66 3.71 8.32
C THR A 155 -15.66 3.12 9.73
N ALA A 156 -14.61 3.31 10.55
CA ALA A 156 -14.58 2.85 11.93
C ALA A 156 -15.70 3.46 12.79
N ALA A 157 -15.96 4.76 12.65
CA ALA A 157 -17.09 5.43 13.32
C ALA A 157 -18.46 4.91 12.86
N ALA A 158 -18.59 4.53 11.58
CA ALA A 158 -19.83 3.93 11.08
C ALA A 158 -20.03 2.47 11.53
N GLU A 159 -18.97 1.68 11.66
CA GLU A 159 -19.09 0.35 12.29
C GLU A 159 -19.39 0.47 13.80
N ALA A 160 -18.91 1.52 14.49
CA ALA A 160 -19.30 1.78 15.88
C ALA A 160 -20.80 2.13 16.00
N MET A 161 -21.36 2.89 15.04
CA MET A 161 -22.81 3.11 14.94
C MET A 161 -23.56 1.78 14.75
N HIS A 162 -23.12 0.90 13.83
CA HIS A 162 -23.73 -0.43 13.67
C HIS A 162 -23.65 -1.26 14.96
N MET A 163 -22.52 -1.20 15.66
CA MET A 163 -22.28 -1.88 16.94
C MET A 163 -23.19 -1.36 18.06
N CYS A 164 -23.49 -0.06 18.09
CA CYS A 164 -24.50 0.51 18.99
C CYS A 164 -25.93 0.06 18.64
N VAL A 165 -26.28 -0.02 17.36
CA VAL A 165 -27.60 -0.55 16.91
C VAL A 165 -27.74 -2.03 17.27
N ALA A 166 -26.71 -2.84 17.03
CA ALA A 166 -26.67 -4.27 17.37
C ALA A 166 -26.56 -4.56 18.88
N ALA A 167 -26.40 -3.53 19.73
CA ALA A 167 -26.57 -3.64 21.17
C ALA A 167 -28.02 -3.37 21.63
N HIS A 168 -28.89 -2.86 20.74
CA HIS A 168 -30.25 -2.40 21.03
C HIS A 168 -31.26 -2.95 20.02
N GLU A 169 -31.17 -4.24 19.68
CA GLU A 169 -31.99 -4.89 18.64
C GLU A 169 -33.51 -4.77 18.87
N ASP A 170 -33.97 -4.57 20.11
CA ASP A 170 -35.37 -4.37 20.49
C ASP A 170 -35.93 -2.96 20.16
N ASP A 171 -35.08 -1.99 19.80
CA ASP A 171 -35.38 -0.54 19.87
C ASP A 171 -35.44 0.17 18.51
N VAL A 172 -36.22 -0.40 17.58
CA VAL A 172 -36.30 -0.06 16.14
C VAL A 172 -36.69 1.41 15.80
N ALA A 173 -36.92 2.27 16.79
CA ALA A 173 -37.31 3.67 16.63
C ALA A 173 -36.29 4.68 17.20
N ALA A 174 -35.18 4.23 17.79
CA ALA A 174 -34.18 5.12 18.38
C ALA A 174 -33.12 5.59 17.37
N ALA A 175 -32.62 6.80 17.58
CA ALA A 175 -31.72 7.51 16.67
C ALA A 175 -30.23 7.33 17.02
N PHE A 176 -29.34 7.83 16.17
CA PHE A 176 -27.92 7.99 16.49
C PHE A 176 -27.52 9.46 16.41
N PHE A 177 -26.93 9.99 17.47
CA PHE A 177 -26.44 11.38 17.50
C PHE A 177 -24.99 11.44 17.01
N VAL A 178 -24.65 12.49 16.26
CA VAL A 178 -23.29 12.80 15.82
C VAL A 178 -22.99 14.25 16.15
N ALA A 179 -21.89 14.49 16.88
CA ALA A 179 -21.44 15.84 17.16
C ALA A 179 -21.08 16.57 15.86
N GLN A 180 -21.58 17.80 15.70
CA GLN A 180 -21.33 18.65 14.54
C GLN A 180 -19.85 19.04 14.36
N ASP A 181 -19.04 18.87 15.41
CA ASP A 181 -17.59 19.07 15.43
C ASP A 181 -16.78 17.76 15.40
N CYS A 182 -17.41 16.64 14.98
CA CYS A 182 -16.70 15.53 14.35
C CYS A 182 -16.06 15.97 13.00
N HIS A 183 -15.10 15.18 12.49
CA HIS A 183 -14.51 15.44 11.18
C HIS A 183 -15.57 15.32 10.06
N PRO A 184 -15.66 16.28 9.10
CA PRO A 184 -16.75 16.31 8.11
C PRO A 184 -16.89 15.03 7.28
N GLN A 185 -15.78 14.37 6.92
CA GLN A 185 -15.80 13.09 6.22
C GLN A 185 -16.36 11.95 7.10
N THR A 186 -16.07 11.97 8.40
CA THR A 186 -16.58 11.01 9.39
C THR A 186 -18.10 11.13 9.50
N ILE A 187 -18.63 12.35 9.61
CA ILE A 187 -20.08 12.60 9.60
C ILE A 187 -20.73 12.07 8.31
N ALA A 188 -20.13 12.33 7.15
CA ALA A 188 -20.71 11.96 5.85
C ALA A 188 -20.68 10.45 5.56
N VAL A 189 -19.64 9.72 5.97
CA VAL A 189 -19.60 8.24 5.84
C VAL A 189 -20.59 7.59 6.81
N VAL A 190 -20.72 8.09 8.05
CA VAL A 190 -21.74 7.63 9.00
C VAL A 190 -23.15 7.83 8.43
N GLN A 191 -23.46 9.01 7.88
CA GLN A 191 -24.73 9.27 7.19
C GLN A 191 -24.96 8.35 5.98
N THR A 192 -23.91 8.05 5.22
CA THR A 192 -23.98 7.15 4.04
C THR A 192 -24.25 5.71 4.44
N ARG A 193 -23.63 5.21 5.52
CA ARG A 193 -23.89 3.90 6.13
C ARG A 193 -25.28 3.81 6.76
N ALA A 194 -25.76 4.89 7.37
CA ALA A 194 -27.07 4.95 8.01
C ALA A 194 -28.27 4.95 7.02
N LYS A 195 -28.18 5.75 5.93
CA LYS A 195 -29.27 5.93 4.95
C LYS A 195 -29.91 4.62 4.45
N PRO A 196 -29.17 3.61 3.93
CA PRO A 196 -29.79 2.41 3.36
C PRO A 196 -30.52 1.53 4.39
N LEU A 197 -30.08 1.59 5.65
CA LEU A 197 -30.63 0.85 6.78
C LEU A 197 -31.81 1.57 7.46
N GLY A 198 -32.04 2.85 7.14
CA GLY A 198 -33.10 3.66 7.76
C GLY A 198 -32.74 4.21 9.15
N ILE A 199 -31.47 4.14 9.57
CA ILE A 199 -30.99 4.68 10.85
C ILE A 199 -31.04 6.22 10.78
N GLU A 200 -31.77 6.86 11.71
CA GLU A 200 -31.92 8.31 11.69
C GLU A 200 -30.77 9.02 12.41
N ILE A 201 -29.99 9.81 11.66
CA ILE A 201 -28.82 10.55 12.16
C ILE A 201 -29.19 11.98 12.55
N VAL A 202 -28.93 12.36 13.81
CA VAL A 202 -29.01 13.75 14.27
C VAL A 202 -27.61 14.33 14.34
N VAL A 203 -27.30 15.31 13.48
CA VAL A 203 -26.06 16.09 13.60
C VAL A 203 -26.35 17.36 14.41
N GLY A 204 -25.57 17.65 15.46
CA GLY A 204 -25.79 18.85 16.26
C GLY A 204 -24.74 19.14 17.33
N ASP A 205 -25.00 20.19 18.11
CA ASP A 205 -24.15 20.61 19.23
C ASP A 205 -24.33 19.66 20.44
N PRO A 206 -23.28 18.92 20.86
CA PRO A 206 -23.39 17.98 21.98
C PRO A 206 -23.71 18.66 23.33
N LYS A 207 -23.45 19.97 23.47
CA LYS A 207 -23.82 20.74 24.69
C LYS A 207 -25.33 21.05 24.75
N LYS A 208 -26.06 20.83 23.67
CA LYS A 208 -27.53 20.98 23.57
C LYS A 208 -28.27 19.64 23.46
N LEU A 209 -27.56 18.51 23.50
CA LEU A 209 -28.17 17.19 23.44
C LEU A 209 -28.98 16.90 24.71
N ALA A 210 -30.26 16.57 24.52
CA ALA A 210 -31.19 16.21 25.57
C ALA A 210 -31.87 14.88 25.23
N PHE A 211 -31.97 13.98 26.21
CA PHE A 211 -32.40 12.57 26.01
C PHE A 211 -33.87 12.33 26.39
N ASN A 212 -34.59 13.36 26.86
CA ASN A 212 -36.00 13.31 27.25
C ASN A 212 -36.95 13.37 26.05
N ASP A 213 -36.64 14.17 25.03
CA ASP A 213 -37.54 14.42 23.90
C ASP A 213 -37.34 13.42 22.75
N ARG A 214 -36.23 12.68 22.76
CA ARG A 214 -35.84 11.73 21.72
C ARG A 214 -34.89 10.66 22.27
N LYS A 215 -35.18 9.39 21.95
CA LYS A 215 -34.34 8.25 22.32
C LYS A 215 -33.20 8.06 21.32
N PHE A 216 -32.03 7.69 21.84
CA PHE A 216 -30.82 7.44 21.04
C PHE A 216 -30.21 6.09 21.43
N VAL A 217 -29.77 5.28 20.47
CA VAL A 217 -28.96 4.06 20.73
C VAL A 217 -27.49 4.39 20.97
N GLY A 218 -27.04 5.56 20.49
CA GLY A 218 -25.69 6.02 20.73
C GLY A 218 -25.41 7.46 20.30
N VAL A 219 -24.24 7.94 20.73
CA VAL A 219 -23.75 9.31 20.61
C VAL A 219 -22.30 9.28 20.15
N LEU A 220 -22.01 9.75 18.93
CA LEU A 220 -20.66 9.92 18.41
C LEU A 220 -20.13 11.31 18.72
N LEU A 221 -18.98 11.37 19.38
CA LEU A 221 -18.23 12.56 19.78
C LEU A 221 -16.83 12.55 19.14
N GLN A 222 -16.14 13.70 19.11
CA GLN A 222 -14.73 13.77 18.70
C GLN A 222 -13.88 14.43 19.79
N TYR A 223 -12.72 13.83 20.10
CA TYR A 223 -11.88 14.21 21.23
C TYR A 223 -10.38 14.07 20.89
N PRO A 224 -9.65 15.17 20.61
CA PRO A 224 -10.14 16.55 20.46
C PRO A 224 -11.13 16.73 19.32
N THR A 225 -11.96 17.77 19.39
CA THR A 225 -12.92 18.15 18.34
C THR A 225 -12.22 18.59 17.03
N THR A 226 -12.96 18.65 15.91
CA THR A 226 -12.39 18.97 14.59
C THR A 226 -11.73 20.35 14.50
N ASP A 227 -12.10 21.33 15.33
CA ASP A 227 -11.42 22.63 15.40
C ASP A 227 -10.47 22.79 16.60
N GLY A 228 -10.12 21.66 17.24
CA GLY A 228 -9.00 21.52 18.19
C GLY A 228 -9.36 21.54 19.67
N ARG A 229 -10.60 21.95 20.01
CA ARG A 229 -11.06 22.06 21.41
C ARG A 229 -11.12 20.69 22.09
N ILE A 230 -10.65 20.64 23.34
CA ILE A 230 -10.79 19.53 24.27
C ILE A 230 -11.98 19.85 25.19
N GLU A 231 -13.03 19.03 25.10
CA GLU A 231 -14.30 19.22 25.80
C GLU A 231 -14.45 18.23 26.97
N CYS A 232 -15.29 18.56 27.96
CA CYS A 232 -15.56 17.67 29.10
C CYS A 232 -16.82 16.84 28.86
N TYR A 233 -16.66 15.60 28.40
CA TYR A 233 -17.79 14.73 28.04
C TYR A 233 -18.29 13.82 29.17
N LYS A 234 -17.72 13.87 30.38
CA LYS A 234 -18.12 13.00 31.49
C LYS A 234 -19.61 13.11 31.83
N GLU A 235 -20.11 14.32 32.11
CA GLU A 235 -21.54 14.52 32.41
C GLU A 235 -22.46 14.14 31.25
N LEU A 236 -22.01 14.33 30.01
CA LEU A 236 -22.78 13.94 28.82
C LEU A 236 -22.88 12.42 28.71
N THR A 237 -21.81 11.71 29.09
CA THR A 237 -21.71 10.25 29.13
C THR A 237 -22.61 9.68 30.22
N GLU A 238 -22.57 10.26 31.43
CA GLU A 238 -23.47 9.89 32.52
C GLU A 238 -24.96 10.09 32.14
N LYS A 239 -25.28 11.16 31.40
CA LYS A 239 -26.64 11.43 30.86
C LYS A 239 -27.03 10.45 29.73
N ALA A 240 -26.09 10.10 28.86
CA ALA A 240 -26.30 9.12 27.78
C ALA A 240 -26.58 7.72 28.35
N HIS A 241 -25.73 7.25 29.28
CA HIS A 241 -25.90 5.96 29.96
C HIS A 241 -27.20 5.89 30.75
N ALA A 242 -27.59 6.98 31.44
CA ALA A 242 -28.87 7.05 32.14
C ALA A 242 -30.11 6.98 31.20
N ALA A 243 -29.93 7.30 29.92
CA ALA A 243 -30.94 7.16 28.87
C ALA A 243 -30.83 5.83 28.07
N GLY A 244 -29.83 4.99 28.36
CA GLY A 244 -29.54 3.75 27.63
C GLY A 244 -28.76 3.95 26.31
N ALA A 245 -28.20 5.13 26.05
CA ALA A 245 -27.40 5.41 24.86
C ALA A 245 -25.91 5.12 25.11
N LEU A 246 -25.22 4.50 24.14
CA LEU A 246 -23.76 4.28 24.20
C LEU A 246 -22.95 5.47 23.66
N VAL A 247 -21.78 5.72 24.23
CA VAL A 247 -20.89 6.82 23.81
C VAL A 247 -19.72 6.30 22.98
N VAL A 248 -19.65 6.76 21.74
CA VAL A 248 -18.59 6.50 20.77
C VAL A 248 -17.71 7.75 20.65
N VAL A 249 -16.39 7.58 20.63
CA VAL A 249 -15.43 8.69 20.60
C VAL A 249 -14.40 8.51 19.49
N ALA A 250 -14.47 9.37 18.47
CA ALA A 250 -13.39 9.51 17.48
C ALA A 250 -12.23 10.31 18.10
N THR A 251 -11.03 9.73 18.16
CA THR A 251 -9.94 10.25 19.00
C THR A 251 -8.54 10.07 18.40
N ASP A 252 -7.59 10.87 18.88
CA ASP A 252 -6.22 10.92 18.39
C ASP A 252 -5.24 10.27 19.38
N LEU A 253 -4.58 9.19 18.96
CA LEU A 253 -3.69 8.39 19.82
C LEU A 253 -2.48 9.17 20.36
N LEU A 254 -1.99 10.20 19.64
CA LEU A 254 -0.87 11.00 20.11
C LEU A 254 -1.34 12.01 21.17
N ALA A 255 -2.51 12.62 20.98
CA ALA A 255 -3.14 13.49 21.97
C ALA A 255 -3.38 12.74 23.30
N LEU A 256 -3.87 11.50 23.24
CA LEU A 256 -4.16 10.65 24.41
C LEU A 256 -2.91 10.27 25.24
N THR A 257 -1.70 10.59 24.80
CA THR A 257 -0.49 10.48 25.65
C THR A 257 -0.40 11.57 26.74
N LEU A 258 -1.13 12.69 26.56
CA LEU A 258 -1.18 13.84 27.47
C LEU A 258 -2.57 14.14 28.04
N ILE A 259 -3.63 13.82 27.29
CA ILE A 259 -5.02 14.16 27.65
C ILE A 259 -5.79 12.93 28.10
N LYS A 260 -6.77 13.13 29.01
CA LYS A 260 -7.51 12.08 29.70
C LYS A 260 -8.26 11.18 28.71
N PRO A 261 -7.90 9.89 28.59
CA PRO A 261 -8.41 9.01 27.55
C PRO A 261 -9.88 8.64 27.73
N PRO A 262 -10.59 8.25 26.65
CA PRO A 262 -12.04 8.03 26.67
C PRO A 262 -12.54 7.08 27.77
N GLY A 263 -11.83 5.98 28.04
CA GLY A 263 -12.23 5.03 29.08
C GLY A 263 -12.21 5.61 30.51
N GLU A 264 -11.36 6.59 30.81
CA GLU A 264 -11.29 7.22 32.15
C GLU A 264 -12.49 8.10 32.49
N TRP A 265 -13.24 8.58 31.47
CA TRP A 265 -14.46 9.35 31.65
C TRP A 265 -15.74 8.61 31.22
N GLY A 266 -15.62 7.32 30.92
CA GLY A 266 -16.76 6.40 30.76
C GLY A 266 -17.21 6.11 29.33
N ALA A 267 -16.42 6.46 28.31
CA ALA A 267 -16.76 6.12 26.92
C ALA A 267 -16.83 4.59 26.71
N ASP A 268 -17.69 4.15 25.78
CA ASP A 268 -17.95 2.73 25.56
C ASP A 268 -17.15 2.15 24.39
N ILE A 269 -16.94 2.98 23.37
CA ILE A 269 -16.20 2.67 22.15
C ILE A 269 -15.30 3.87 21.81
N ALA A 270 -14.01 3.62 21.54
CA ALA A 270 -13.09 4.59 20.97
C ALA A 270 -12.67 4.15 19.55
N VAL A 271 -12.68 5.08 18.61
CA VAL A 271 -12.25 4.88 17.21
C VAL A 271 -11.31 5.99 16.78
N GLY A 272 -10.59 5.81 15.68
CA GLY A 272 -9.72 6.86 15.15
C GLY A 272 -8.71 6.34 14.12
N ASN A 273 -7.83 7.23 13.68
CA ASN A 273 -6.75 6.92 12.75
C ASN A 273 -5.41 6.75 13.50
N ALA A 274 -4.68 5.66 13.28
CA ALA A 274 -3.33 5.48 13.81
C ALA A 274 -2.22 6.11 12.93
N GLN A 275 -2.58 6.74 11.81
CA GLN A 275 -1.66 7.31 10.81
C GLN A 275 -0.47 8.08 11.40
N ARG A 276 -0.71 9.03 12.31
CA ARG A 276 0.35 9.90 12.85
C ARG A 276 1.35 9.21 13.78
N LEU A 277 1.22 7.90 13.98
CA LEU A 277 2.22 7.05 14.61
C LEU A 277 3.13 6.45 13.53
N GLY A 278 3.84 7.31 12.80
CA GLY A 278 4.86 6.92 11.84
C GLY A 278 4.38 6.37 10.50
N VAL A 279 3.13 6.55 10.08
CA VAL A 279 2.64 6.16 8.74
C VAL A 279 2.46 7.40 7.85
N PRO A 280 2.99 7.43 6.60
CA PRO A 280 2.90 8.62 5.74
C PRO A 280 1.46 9.06 5.40
N LEU A 281 1.25 10.35 5.15
CA LEU A 281 -0.05 10.95 4.80
C LEU A 281 -0.75 10.27 3.60
N GLY A 282 0.01 9.80 2.61
CA GLY A 282 -0.44 8.95 1.50
C GLY A 282 -1.58 9.51 0.64
N ALA A 283 -1.80 10.83 0.65
CA ALA A 283 -2.98 11.51 0.09
C ALA A 283 -4.35 10.92 0.49
N GLY A 284 -4.42 10.24 1.63
CA GLY A 284 -5.65 9.64 2.17
C GLY A 284 -5.47 8.25 2.80
N GLY A 285 -4.44 7.51 2.38
CA GLY A 285 -4.13 6.18 2.91
C GLY A 285 -3.04 5.46 2.10
N PRO A 286 -2.72 4.20 2.45
CA PRO A 286 -3.41 3.39 3.47
C PRO A 286 -2.97 3.74 4.89
N HIS A 287 -3.90 3.70 5.84
CA HIS A 287 -3.65 3.87 7.27
C HIS A 287 -4.47 2.85 8.05
N ALA A 288 -3.96 2.36 9.19
CA ALA A 288 -4.77 1.55 10.09
C ALA A 288 -5.67 2.44 10.95
N ALA A 289 -6.97 2.34 10.76
CA ALA A 289 -7.91 2.80 11.77
C ALA A 289 -8.04 1.76 12.88
N PHE A 290 -8.42 2.20 14.08
CA PHE A 290 -8.64 1.34 15.23
C PHE A 290 -10.09 1.41 15.72
N MET A 291 -10.51 0.33 16.39
CA MET A 291 -11.65 0.36 17.31
C MET A 291 -11.25 -0.35 18.60
N ALA A 292 -11.61 0.26 19.73
CA ALA A 292 -11.53 -0.31 21.07
C ALA A 292 -12.86 -0.14 21.81
N CYS A 293 -13.19 -1.06 22.73
CA CYS A 293 -14.47 -1.05 23.45
C CYS A 293 -14.40 -1.69 24.84
N ARG A 294 -15.48 -1.56 25.62
CA ARG A 294 -15.72 -2.37 26.83
C ARG A 294 -15.81 -3.86 26.47
N ASP A 295 -15.30 -4.73 27.35
CA ASP A 295 -15.15 -6.17 27.07
C ASP A 295 -16.45 -6.91 26.71
N GLU A 296 -17.60 -6.46 27.23
CA GLU A 296 -18.90 -7.08 26.95
C GLU A 296 -19.26 -7.09 25.46
N PHE A 297 -18.86 -6.06 24.70
CA PHE A 297 -19.19 -5.90 23.28
C PHE A 297 -18.24 -6.66 22.34
N LYS A 298 -17.34 -7.50 22.87
CA LYS A 298 -16.36 -8.29 22.09
C LYS A 298 -16.99 -9.22 21.04
N ARG A 299 -18.28 -9.53 21.16
CA ARG A 299 -19.03 -10.35 20.19
C ARG A 299 -19.60 -9.54 19.02
N GLN A 300 -19.74 -8.22 19.20
CA GLN A 300 -20.23 -7.27 18.20
C GLN A 300 -19.08 -6.55 17.48
N MET A 301 -17.87 -6.55 18.06
CA MET A 301 -16.66 -5.94 17.46
C MET A 301 -16.47 -6.33 15.98
N PRO A 302 -16.27 -5.37 15.06
CA PRO A 302 -16.01 -5.61 13.64
C PRO A 302 -14.56 -6.05 13.40
N GLY A 303 -14.37 -6.86 12.34
CA GLY A 303 -13.04 -7.26 11.84
C GLY A 303 -12.29 -8.28 12.70
N ARG A 304 -11.02 -8.47 12.38
CA ARG A 304 -10.14 -9.42 13.09
C ARG A 304 -9.82 -8.94 14.50
N ILE A 305 -9.66 -9.88 15.42
CA ILE A 305 -9.06 -9.65 16.73
C ILE A 305 -7.96 -10.71 16.88
N ILE A 306 -6.78 -10.34 17.37
CA ILE A 306 -5.77 -11.32 17.78
C ILE A 306 -6.02 -11.69 19.24
N GLY A 307 -6.01 -12.98 19.52
CA GLY A 307 -6.07 -13.52 20.87
C GLY A 307 -4.87 -14.40 21.17
N VAL A 308 -4.50 -14.45 22.44
CA VAL A 308 -3.54 -15.39 22.99
C VAL A 308 -4.21 -16.75 23.16
N SER A 309 -3.50 -17.80 22.77
CA SER A 309 -3.79 -19.18 23.08
C SER A 309 -2.49 -19.91 23.45
N LYS A 310 -2.49 -21.24 23.34
CA LYS A 310 -1.34 -22.12 23.53
C LYS A 310 -1.17 -23.07 22.34
N ASP A 311 0.04 -23.58 22.15
CA ASP A 311 0.27 -24.73 21.28
C ASP A 311 0.04 -26.07 22.00
N VAL A 312 0.09 -27.18 21.25
CA VAL A 312 0.01 -28.57 21.78
C VAL A 312 1.10 -28.93 22.80
N HIS A 313 2.17 -28.13 22.93
CA HIS A 313 3.21 -28.27 23.95
C HIS A 313 2.98 -27.35 25.17
N GLY A 314 1.88 -26.61 25.20
CA GLY A 314 1.52 -25.68 26.27
C GLY A 314 2.22 -24.31 26.20
N LYS A 315 2.98 -24.01 25.15
CA LYS A 315 3.65 -22.70 24.99
C LYS A 315 2.64 -21.64 24.55
N PRO A 316 2.74 -20.37 25.00
CA PRO A 316 1.93 -19.28 24.47
C PRO A 316 2.08 -19.14 22.95
N ALA A 317 0.95 -19.01 22.25
CA ALA A 317 0.88 -18.85 20.80
C ALA A 317 -0.31 -17.95 20.43
N TYR A 318 -0.15 -17.07 19.44
CA TYR A 318 -1.18 -16.12 19.03
C TYR A 318 -2.08 -16.71 17.92
N ARG A 319 -3.34 -16.27 17.81
CA ARG A 319 -4.26 -16.61 16.70
C ARG A 319 -5.28 -15.50 16.42
N LEU A 320 -5.96 -15.56 15.26
CA LEU A 320 -7.21 -14.83 15.03
C LEU A 320 -8.31 -15.37 15.94
N ALA A 321 -8.91 -14.57 16.81
CA ALA A 321 -9.87 -15.00 17.85
C ALA A 321 -11.32 -14.57 17.56
N ILE A 322 -12.26 -15.40 18.03
CA ILE A 322 -13.71 -15.30 17.82
C ILE A 322 -14.03 -15.01 16.33
N GLN A 323 -13.41 -15.77 15.43
CA GLN A 323 -13.57 -15.62 13.97
C GLN A 323 -15.00 -15.85 13.50
N THR A 324 -15.85 -16.50 14.32
CA THR A 324 -17.28 -16.69 14.04
C THR A 324 -18.05 -15.40 13.85
N ARG A 325 -17.52 -14.23 14.25
CA ARG A 325 -18.06 -12.89 13.95
C ARG A 325 -17.89 -12.47 12.49
N GLU A 326 -16.89 -13.01 11.80
CA GLU A 326 -16.41 -12.52 10.50
C GLU A 326 -17.19 -13.10 9.32
N GLN A 327 -17.17 -12.37 8.21
CA GLN A 327 -17.90 -12.65 6.96
C GLN A 327 -17.75 -14.10 6.45
N HIS A 328 -16.56 -14.70 6.60
CA HIS A 328 -16.23 -16.01 6.02
C HIS A 328 -16.93 -17.19 6.74
N ILE A 329 -17.39 -16.98 7.98
CA ILE A 329 -18.20 -17.94 8.73
C ILE A 329 -19.67 -17.50 8.80
N ARG A 330 -19.93 -16.21 9.06
CA ARG A 330 -21.27 -15.72 9.43
C ARG A 330 -22.06 -15.05 8.29
N ARG A 331 -21.46 -14.79 7.12
CA ARG A 331 -22.12 -14.28 5.91
C ARG A 331 -23.02 -13.07 6.20
N GLU A 332 -24.30 -13.11 5.84
CA GLU A 332 -25.30 -12.05 6.09
C GLU A 332 -25.52 -11.69 7.57
N LYS A 333 -24.98 -12.47 8.51
CA LYS A 333 -25.10 -12.27 9.96
C LYS A 333 -23.78 -11.82 10.61
N ALA A 334 -22.74 -11.53 9.81
CA ALA A 334 -21.45 -11.06 10.30
C ALA A 334 -21.52 -9.66 10.93
N THR A 335 -20.56 -9.32 11.79
CA THR A 335 -20.53 -8.00 12.46
C THR A 335 -20.18 -6.83 11.53
N SER A 336 -19.51 -7.12 10.41
CA SER A 336 -19.22 -6.19 9.32
C SER A 336 -18.91 -6.99 8.06
N ASN A 337 -18.96 -6.35 6.89
CA ASN A 337 -18.51 -6.94 5.63
C ASN A 337 -16.97 -6.89 5.44
N ILE A 338 -16.21 -6.34 6.38
CA ILE A 338 -14.75 -6.20 6.24
C ILE A 338 -14.05 -7.57 6.08
N CYS A 339 -13.10 -7.63 5.13
CA CYS A 339 -12.25 -8.81 4.91
C CYS A 339 -10.78 -8.40 4.87
N THR A 340 -10.30 -7.80 3.78
CA THR A 340 -9.03 -7.07 3.78
C THR A 340 -9.14 -5.88 4.74
N ALA A 341 -8.12 -5.64 5.56
CA ALA A 341 -8.06 -4.52 6.50
C ALA A 341 -6.79 -3.68 6.21
N GLN A 342 -6.02 -3.30 7.24
CA GLN A 342 -4.85 -2.42 7.11
C GLN A 342 -3.64 -2.95 7.92
N VAL A 343 -3.44 -4.28 7.90
CA VAL A 343 -2.50 -5.00 8.78
C VAL A 343 -1.07 -4.46 8.74
N LEU A 344 -0.47 -4.26 7.57
CA LEU A 344 0.90 -3.73 7.45
C LEU A 344 1.07 -2.37 8.14
N LEU A 345 0.03 -1.53 8.11
CA LEU A 345 0.04 -0.19 8.67
C LEU A 345 -0.23 -0.21 10.18
N ALA A 346 -1.01 -1.19 10.67
CA ALA A 346 -1.16 -1.49 12.09
C ALA A 346 0.15 -2.00 12.69
N VAL A 347 0.88 -2.85 11.94
CA VAL A 347 2.24 -3.29 12.28
C VAL A 347 3.21 -2.10 12.34
N MET A 348 3.19 -1.19 11.35
CA MET A 348 4.01 0.04 11.39
C MET A 348 3.70 0.91 12.61
N ALA A 349 2.42 1.18 12.92
CA ALA A 349 2.02 2.00 14.06
C ALA A 349 2.36 1.34 15.42
N GLY A 350 2.15 0.02 15.54
CA GLY A 350 2.57 -0.75 16.71
C GLY A 350 4.09 -0.73 16.90
N MET A 351 4.87 -0.80 15.81
CA MET A 351 6.33 -0.71 15.85
C MET A 351 6.82 0.71 16.17
N TYR A 352 6.11 1.76 15.75
CA TYR A 352 6.40 3.13 16.15
C TYR A 352 6.25 3.30 17.67
N ALA A 353 5.18 2.77 18.26
CA ALA A 353 4.99 2.75 19.71
C ALA A 353 6.04 1.90 20.45
N VAL A 354 6.47 0.76 19.88
CA VAL A 354 7.58 -0.05 20.42
C VAL A 354 8.92 0.69 20.37
N TYR A 355 9.19 1.42 19.28
CA TYR A 355 10.45 2.14 19.10
C TYR A 355 10.60 3.36 20.02
N HIS A 356 9.51 4.10 20.23
CA HIS A 356 9.52 5.30 21.06
C HIS A 356 9.21 5.03 22.53
N GLY A 357 8.41 4.00 22.84
CA GLY A 357 7.89 3.73 24.18
C GLY A 357 7.02 4.86 24.74
N PRO A 358 6.50 4.71 25.97
CA PRO A 358 5.62 5.72 26.56
C PRO A 358 6.26 7.10 26.68
N GLU A 359 7.53 7.18 27.11
CA GLU A 359 8.23 8.46 27.25
C GLU A 359 8.64 9.09 25.92
N GLY A 360 8.88 8.30 24.87
CA GLY A 360 9.14 8.84 23.53
C GLY A 360 7.88 9.43 22.92
N LEU A 361 6.75 8.71 22.97
CA LEU A 361 5.46 9.22 22.49
C LEU A 361 5.02 10.45 23.28
N ARG A 362 5.13 10.42 24.62
CA ARG A 362 4.84 11.58 25.48
C ARG A 362 5.71 12.79 25.13
N ARG A 363 7.02 12.60 24.90
CA ARG A 363 7.95 13.65 24.46
C ARG A 363 7.59 14.25 23.10
N ILE A 364 7.15 13.42 22.14
CA ILE A 364 6.69 13.86 20.82
C ILE A 364 5.43 14.71 20.99
N ALA A 365 4.42 14.22 21.71
CA ALA A 365 3.19 14.96 21.96
C ALA A 365 3.43 16.28 22.74
N GLN A 366 4.29 16.26 23.76
CA GLN A 366 4.70 17.46 24.51
C GLN A 366 5.33 18.52 23.61
N ARG A 367 6.17 18.09 22.64
CA ARG A 367 6.80 18.97 21.66
C ARG A 367 5.76 19.60 20.72
N VAL A 368 4.83 18.81 20.18
CA VAL A 368 3.75 19.30 19.29
C VAL A 368 2.84 20.28 20.05
N HIS A 369 2.42 19.93 21.27
CA HIS A 369 1.62 20.81 22.12
C HIS A 369 2.35 22.10 22.49
N LEU A 370 3.64 22.03 22.89
CA LEU A 370 4.46 23.21 23.17
C LEU A 370 4.57 24.13 21.95
N MET A 371 4.79 23.61 20.74
CA MET A 371 4.82 24.41 19.52
C MET A 371 3.46 25.05 19.24
N THR A 372 2.36 24.36 19.53
CA THR A 372 0.99 24.86 19.35
C THR A 372 0.70 26.02 20.32
N GLN A 373 1.07 25.89 21.59
CA GLN A 373 0.90 26.97 22.57
C GLN A 373 1.89 28.14 22.33
N THR A 374 3.07 27.85 21.76
CA THR A 374 4.02 28.87 21.27
C THR A 374 3.40 29.69 20.12
N LEU A 375 2.82 29.01 19.13
CA LEU A 375 2.12 29.63 18.01
C LEU A 375 0.92 30.46 18.48
N ARG A 376 0.07 29.89 19.34
CA ARG A 376 -1.07 30.56 19.98
C ARG A 376 -0.65 31.87 20.64
N ARG A 377 0.44 31.85 21.42
CA ARG A 377 0.98 33.03 22.10
C ARG A 377 1.55 34.07 21.14
N GLY A 378 2.19 33.65 20.03
CA GLY A 378 2.63 34.56 18.97
C GLY A 378 1.45 35.23 18.26
N LEU A 379 0.43 34.48 17.87
CA LEU A 379 -0.77 34.98 17.20
C LEU A 379 -1.60 35.93 18.09
N LEU A 380 -1.74 35.62 19.38
CA LEU A 380 -2.37 36.52 20.36
C LEU A 380 -1.57 37.82 20.55
N LYS A 381 -0.22 37.75 20.53
CA LYS A 381 0.65 38.94 20.59
C LYS A 381 0.52 39.83 19.34
N LEU A 382 0.19 39.24 18.19
CA LEU A 382 -0.14 39.95 16.95
C LEU A 382 -1.59 40.49 16.90
N GLY A 383 -2.41 40.22 17.93
CA GLY A 383 -3.78 40.72 18.05
C GLY A 383 -4.85 39.89 17.33
N HIS A 384 -4.52 38.67 16.88
CA HIS A 384 -5.50 37.75 16.31
C HIS A 384 -6.35 37.11 17.41
N ARG A 385 -7.63 36.84 17.14
CA ARG A 385 -8.52 36.24 18.15
C ARG A 385 -8.41 34.71 18.08
N ILE A 386 -8.22 34.11 19.25
CA ILE A 386 -8.22 32.65 19.47
C ILE A 386 -8.98 32.47 20.78
N ALA A 387 -9.92 31.51 20.83
CA ALA A 387 -10.62 31.18 22.07
C ALA A 387 -9.64 30.63 23.13
N GLU A 388 -9.98 30.71 24.42
CA GLU A 388 -9.09 30.28 25.52
C GLU A 388 -9.13 28.76 25.81
N ASP A 389 -9.91 27.98 25.04
CA ASP A 389 -10.14 26.55 25.25
C ASP A 389 -8.85 25.72 25.38
N ALA A 390 -8.93 24.60 26.10
CA ALA A 390 -7.87 23.59 26.05
C ALA A 390 -7.79 22.99 24.63
N VAL A 391 -6.58 22.90 24.07
CA VAL A 391 -6.32 22.31 22.74
C VAL A 391 -5.05 21.47 22.78
N PHE A 392 -4.99 20.40 21.99
CA PHE A 392 -3.76 19.60 21.85
C PHE A 392 -2.79 20.28 20.86
N ASP A 393 -3.06 20.14 19.56
CA ASP A 393 -2.18 20.55 18.46
C ASP A 393 -2.83 21.52 17.46
N THR A 394 -4.12 21.78 17.61
CA THR A 394 -4.96 22.43 16.61
C THR A 394 -5.56 23.72 17.17
N LEU A 395 -5.47 24.81 16.38
CA LEU A 395 -5.98 26.13 16.72
C LEU A 395 -7.04 26.59 15.72
N ARG A 396 -8.20 27.03 16.22
CA ARG A 396 -9.12 27.92 15.50
C ARG A 396 -8.69 29.37 15.70
N VAL A 397 -8.33 30.05 14.63
CA VAL A 397 -7.81 31.43 14.64
C VAL A 397 -8.68 32.32 13.78
N GLU A 398 -9.13 33.46 14.31
CA GLU A 398 -9.73 34.54 13.51
C GLU A 398 -8.66 35.58 13.17
N PRO A 399 -8.31 35.77 11.88
CA PRO A 399 -7.44 36.84 11.44
C PRO A 399 -7.98 38.23 11.84
N VAL A 400 -7.06 39.14 12.13
CA VAL A 400 -7.33 40.55 12.48
C VAL A 400 -6.31 41.40 11.74
N GLY A 401 -6.73 42.49 11.10
CA GLY A 401 -5.87 43.31 10.23
C GLY A 401 -5.55 42.70 8.86
N ARG A 402 -5.93 41.43 8.63
CA ARG A 402 -5.89 40.72 7.34
C ARG A 402 -7.18 39.90 7.17
N THR A 403 -7.58 39.62 5.94
CA THR A 403 -8.64 38.63 5.65
C THR A 403 -8.08 37.20 5.68
N ALA A 404 -8.96 36.20 5.83
CA ALA A 404 -8.58 34.79 5.73
C ALA A 404 -7.84 34.48 4.41
N GLU A 405 -8.34 35.00 3.28
CA GLU A 405 -7.70 34.75 1.98
C GLU A 405 -6.31 35.38 1.87
N GLN A 406 -6.09 36.58 2.42
CA GLN A 406 -4.75 37.20 2.45
C GLN A 406 -3.74 36.37 3.27
N VAL A 407 -4.20 35.70 4.33
CA VAL A 407 -3.36 34.77 5.11
C VAL A 407 -3.13 33.47 4.35
N LEU A 408 -4.15 32.95 3.63
CA LEU A 408 -4.04 31.77 2.78
C LEU A 408 -3.11 31.99 1.57
N ASP A 409 -3.17 33.15 0.89
CA ASP A 409 -2.21 33.55 -0.13
C ASP A 409 -0.78 33.60 0.44
N ALA A 410 -0.59 34.22 1.61
CA ALA A 410 0.71 34.33 2.25
C ALA A 410 1.28 32.98 2.71
N ALA A 411 0.41 32.02 3.04
CA ALA A 411 0.77 30.63 3.35
C ALA A 411 1.08 29.82 2.09
N ARG A 412 0.25 29.94 1.05
CA ARG A 412 0.48 29.33 -0.28
C ARG A 412 1.84 29.75 -0.85
N ALA A 413 2.19 31.04 -0.73
CA ALA A 413 3.50 31.57 -1.12
C ALA A 413 4.69 31.00 -0.32
N ARG A 414 4.47 30.46 0.89
CA ARG A 414 5.48 29.80 1.76
C ARG A 414 5.42 28.26 1.72
N ARG A 415 4.68 27.71 0.76
CA ARG A 415 4.38 26.27 0.62
C ARG A 415 3.78 25.66 1.88
N ILE A 416 2.85 26.39 2.50
CA ILE A 416 2.05 25.97 3.65
C ILE A 416 0.57 25.91 3.23
N ASN A 417 -0.14 24.85 3.64
CA ASN A 417 -1.60 24.80 3.61
C ASN A 417 -2.16 24.98 5.02
N LEU A 418 -3.22 25.78 5.16
CA LEU A 418 -4.04 25.92 6.36
C LEU A 418 -5.48 25.52 6.03
N ARG A 419 -6.31 25.18 7.03
CA ARG A 419 -7.72 24.83 6.81
C ARG A 419 -8.61 26.09 6.82
N PRO A 420 -9.39 26.39 5.78
CA PRO A 420 -10.46 27.39 5.87
C PRO A 420 -11.60 26.88 6.77
N LEU A 421 -12.17 27.76 7.59
CA LEU A 421 -13.31 27.49 8.48
C LEU A 421 -14.39 28.59 8.34
N ASP A 422 -15.61 28.26 8.77
CA ASP A 422 -16.74 29.19 8.73
C ASP A 422 -16.50 30.49 9.51
N GLY A 423 -17.12 31.57 9.02
CA GLY A 423 -16.96 32.92 9.56
C GLY A 423 -15.64 33.62 9.17
N GLY A 424 -14.82 33.00 8.32
CA GLY A 424 -13.49 33.52 7.98
C GLY A 424 -12.42 33.19 9.03
N ALA A 425 -12.67 32.19 9.87
CA ALA A 425 -11.65 31.60 10.73
C ALA A 425 -10.74 30.66 9.92
N LEU A 426 -9.57 30.35 10.48
CA LEU A 426 -8.61 29.38 9.94
C LEU A 426 -8.32 28.31 11.00
N GLY A 427 -8.29 27.06 10.58
CA GLY A 427 -7.80 25.92 11.36
C GLY A 427 -6.32 25.67 11.07
N LEU A 428 -5.52 25.57 12.13
CA LEU A 428 -4.07 25.34 12.07
C LEU A 428 -3.74 24.14 12.96
N SER A 429 -3.51 22.97 12.37
CA SER A 429 -3.05 21.76 13.08
C SER A 429 -1.55 21.60 12.94
N LEU A 430 -0.81 21.58 14.04
CA LEU A 430 0.61 21.26 14.05
C LEU A 430 0.85 19.76 14.23
N ASP A 431 2.04 19.31 13.84
CA ASP A 431 2.41 17.90 13.83
C ASP A 431 3.87 17.67 14.24
N GLU A 432 4.30 16.40 14.18
CA GLU A 432 5.65 15.99 14.58
C GLU A 432 6.75 16.65 13.73
N THR A 433 6.48 16.88 12.44
CA THR A 433 7.43 17.45 11.48
C THR A 433 7.63 18.96 11.67
N CYS A 434 6.65 19.64 12.27
CA CYS A 434 6.69 21.08 12.52
C CYS A 434 7.92 21.48 13.36
N ASP A 435 8.48 22.65 13.07
CA ASP A 435 9.71 23.17 13.68
C ASP A 435 9.64 24.69 13.95
N ARG A 436 10.75 25.28 14.44
CA ARG A 436 10.82 26.72 14.74
C ARG A 436 10.61 27.59 13.51
N ASP A 437 10.95 27.08 12.32
CA ASP A 437 10.92 27.81 11.06
C ASP A 437 9.50 27.80 10.50
N THR A 438 8.80 26.68 10.62
CA THR A 438 7.35 26.56 10.42
C THR A 438 6.57 27.49 11.34
N LEU A 439 6.96 27.66 12.61
CA LEU A 439 6.33 28.65 13.48
C LEU A 439 6.56 30.10 13.01
N ARG A 440 7.79 30.46 12.59
CA ARG A 440 8.09 31.79 12.04
C ARG A 440 7.33 32.07 10.74
N ASP A 441 7.28 31.10 9.83
CA ASP A 441 6.58 31.21 8.55
C ASP A 441 5.08 31.42 8.73
N VAL A 442 4.44 30.65 9.63
CA VAL A 442 3.01 30.83 9.94
C VAL A 442 2.77 32.22 10.55
N LEU A 443 3.56 32.66 11.54
CA LEU A 443 3.42 34.00 12.10
C LEU A 443 3.60 35.10 11.03
N ALA A 444 4.49 34.92 10.06
CA ALA A 444 4.66 35.83 8.93
C ALA A 444 3.47 35.86 7.94
N CYS A 445 2.71 34.77 7.82
CA CYS A 445 1.45 34.74 7.06
C CYS A 445 0.37 35.62 7.71
N PHE A 446 0.35 35.63 9.05
CA PHE A 446 -0.59 36.39 9.86
C PHE A 446 -0.19 37.87 10.04
N GLY A 447 1.11 38.20 10.03
CA GLY A 447 1.60 39.58 10.01
C GLY A 447 2.87 39.85 10.82
N GLY A 448 3.37 38.86 11.55
CA GLY A 448 4.65 38.90 12.25
C GLY A 448 5.82 38.38 11.38
N GLY A 449 6.61 37.49 11.95
CA GLY A 449 7.79 36.85 11.33
C GLY A 449 9.11 37.21 12.01
N ASN A 450 9.11 38.21 12.89
CA ASN A 450 10.28 38.70 13.63
C ASN A 450 10.24 38.32 15.13
N GLU A 451 9.30 37.47 15.55
CA GLU A 451 9.15 37.07 16.94
C GLU A 451 10.22 36.06 17.36
N ASP A 452 10.84 36.27 18.52
CA ASP A 452 11.67 35.23 19.12
C ASP A 452 10.81 34.06 19.61
N ILE A 453 10.82 32.99 18.82
CA ILE A 453 10.18 31.70 19.11
C ILE A 453 10.69 31.10 20.43
N ALA A 454 11.94 31.33 20.84
CA ALA A 454 12.46 30.80 22.09
C ALA A 454 11.82 31.50 23.30
N THR A 455 11.77 32.83 23.32
CA THR A 455 11.04 33.61 24.34
C THR A 455 9.53 33.34 24.33
N LEU A 456 8.91 33.17 23.16
CA LEU A 456 7.50 32.76 23.08
C LEU A 456 7.28 31.38 23.71
N GLY A 457 8.11 30.38 23.38
CA GLY A 457 7.98 29.02 23.90
C GLY A 457 8.30 28.91 25.39
N ALA A 458 9.34 29.61 25.86
CA ALA A 458 9.68 29.70 27.29
C ALA A 458 8.60 30.39 28.14
N SER A 459 7.62 31.06 27.51
CA SER A 459 6.47 31.69 28.18
C SER A 459 5.12 31.14 27.72
N ALA A 460 5.10 30.00 27.03
CA ALA A 460 3.89 29.25 26.68
C ALA A 460 3.40 28.41 27.88
N LYS A 461 2.08 28.32 28.06
CA LYS A 461 1.46 27.44 29.07
C LYS A 461 1.15 26.08 28.43
N THR A 462 1.76 25.00 28.92
CA THR A 462 1.61 23.63 28.38
C THR A 462 0.95 22.65 29.35
N GLY A 463 0.49 23.12 30.51
CA GLY A 463 -0.26 22.30 31.47
C GLY A 463 -1.75 22.28 31.12
N PHE A 464 -2.32 21.09 30.96
CA PHE A 464 -3.77 20.92 30.86
C PHE A 464 -4.44 21.10 32.24
N PRO A 465 -5.67 21.66 32.30
CA PRO A 465 -6.50 21.59 33.52
C PRO A 465 -6.66 20.14 34.01
N PRO A 466 -6.76 19.88 35.33
CA PRO A 466 -6.87 18.51 35.89
C PRO A 466 -8.06 17.69 35.36
N ALA A 467 -9.13 18.34 34.89
CA ALA A 467 -10.20 17.66 34.17
C ALA A 467 -9.68 16.91 32.94
N PHE A 468 -8.78 17.53 32.17
CA PHE A 468 -8.29 17.08 30.87
C PHE A 468 -6.91 16.44 30.89
N ALA A 469 -6.09 16.64 31.93
CA ALA A 469 -4.77 16.02 32.03
C ALA A 469 -4.89 14.48 32.17
N ARG A 470 -4.01 13.73 31.49
CA ARG A 470 -3.83 12.29 31.72
C ARG A 470 -2.95 12.07 32.94
N GLU A 471 -3.43 11.22 33.86
CA GLU A 471 -2.70 10.82 35.06
C GLU A 471 -2.31 9.33 35.03
N THR A 472 -2.95 8.52 34.18
CA THR A 472 -2.64 7.09 34.02
C THR A 472 -1.38 6.84 33.17
N ALA A 473 -0.66 5.78 33.53
CA ALA A 473 0.37 5.19 32.69
C ALA A 473 -0.23 4.49 31.45
N PHE A 474 0.64 4.19 30.48
CA PHE A 474 0.33 3.46 29.24
C PHE A 474 1.61 2.79 28.73
N LEU A 475 1.47 1.76 27.89
CA LEU A 475 2.57 1.01 27.27
C LEU A 475 3.54 0.42 28.31
N MET A 476 2.99 -0.11 29.40
CA MET A 476 3.77 -0.64 30.53
C MET A 476 4.32 -2.05 30.30
N HIS A 477 3.83 -2.77 29.28
CA HIS A 477 4.34 -4.08 28.92
C HIS A 477 5.78 -3.98 28.35
N PRO A 478 6.74 -4.85 28.75
CA PRO A 478 8.16 -4.70 28.39
C PRO A 478 8.50 -4.62 26.90
N VAL A 479 7.61 -5.05 25.99
CA VAL A 479 7.81 -4.85 24.54
C VAL A 479 8.01 -3.38 24.20
N PHE A 480 7.35 -2.45 24.89
CA PHE A 480 7.44 -1.00 24.63
C PHE A 480 8.62 -0.31 25.34
N SER A 481 9.47 -1.07 26.06
CA SER A 481 10.67 -0.57 26.76
C SER A 481 11.96 -1.30 26.38
N SER A 482 11.90 -2.34 25.52
CA SER A 482 13.04 -3.24 25.23
C SER A 482 13.73 -3.02 23.87
N TYR A 483 13.22 -2.14 23.01
CA TYR A 483 13.67 -2.05 21.60
C TYR A 483 13.84 -0.59 21.10
N HIS A 484 14.36 0.30 21.96
CA HIS A 484 14.53 1.73 21.63
C HIS A 484 15.82 2.03 20.84
N CYS A 485 16.83 1.16 20.88
CA CYS A 485 17.98 1.26 19.99
C CYS A 485 17.60 0.77 18.58
N GLU A 486 18.05 1.46 17.53
CA GLU A 486 17.78 1.06 16.14
C GLU A 486 18.21 -0.38 15.84
N HIS A 487 19.32 -0.83 16.44
CA HIS A 487 19.84 -2.21 16.29
C HIS A 487 19.02 -3.25 17.07
N GLU A 488 18.35 -2.86 18.15
CA GLU A 488 17.43 -3.72 18.90
C GLU A 488 16.09 -3.83 18.18
N MET A 489 15.57 -2.72 17.65
CA MET A 489 14.40 -2.70 16.79
C MET A 489 14.61 -3.51 15.50
N LEU A 490 15.76 -3.36 14.83
CA LEU A 490 16.13 -4.16 13.67
C LEU A 490 16.13 -5.67 13.99
N ARG A 491 16.71 -6.06 15.14
CA ARG A 491 16.67 -7.45 15.62
C ARG A 491 15.26 -7.91 15.95
N TYR A 492 14.40 -7.05 16.50
CA TYR A 492 13.03 -7.39 16.83
C TYR A 492 12.20 -7.65 15.57
N MET A 493 12.22 -6.72 14.61
CA MET A 493 11.51 -6.88 13.33
C MET A 493 12.01 -8.11 12.56
N ASN A 494 13.32 -8.36 12.51
CA ASN A 494 13.87 -9.57 11.88
C ASN A 494 13.43 -10.86 12.61
N ARG A 495 13.36 -10.85 13.95
CA ARG A 495 12.89 -12.01 14.75
C ARG A 495 11.44 -12.34 14.47
N LEU A 496 10.59 -11.33 14.27
CA LEU A 496 9.19 -11.54 13.88
C LEU A 496 9.08 -11.96 12.41
N GLN A 497 9.81 -11.33 11.50
CA GLN A 497 9.88 -11.74 10.08
C GLN A 497 10.25 -13.23 9.95
N SER A 498 11.22 -13.73 10.72
CA SER A 498 11.61 -15.15 10.70
C SER A 498 10.58 -16.13 11.28
N ARG A 499 9.44 -15.64 11.79
CA ARG A 499 8.30 -16.42 12.31
C ARG A 499 7.08 -16.40 11.38
N ASP A 500 7.22 -15.75 10.22
CA ASP A 500 6.21 -15.62 9.19
C ASP A 500 6.71 -16.29 7.89
N LEU A 501 5.89 -17.17 7.31
CA LEU A 501 6.11 -17.64 5.93
C LEU A 501 5.48 -16.62 4.97
N SER A 502 6.27 -16.19 3.98
CA SER A 502 5.90 -15.18 2.96
C SER A 502 6.35 -15.62 1.56
N LEU A 503 6.03 -14.86 0.51
CA LEU A 503 6.47 -15.18 -0.87
C LEU A 503 8.00 -15.05 -1.06
N THR A 504 8.75 -14.60 -0.05
CA THR A 504 10.22 -14.71 -0.04
C THR A 504 10.73 -16.12 0.30
N THR A 505 9.83 -17.08 0.55
CA THR A 505 10.15 -18.43 0.99
C THR A 505 9.64 -19.49 0.02
N SER A 506 8.34 -19.44 -0.32
CA SER A 506 7.67 -20.39 -1.20
C SER A 506 6.29 -19.86 -1.61
N ASN A 507 5.69 -20.51 -2.60
CA ASN A 507 4.31 -20.26 -3.04
C ASN A 507 3.33 -20.34 -1.86
N ILE A 508 2.40 -19.39 -1.81
CA ILE A 508 1.26 -19.37 -0.90
C ILE A 508 -0.01 -19.57 -1.75
N PRO A 509 -0.44 -20.82 -2.02
CA PRO A 509 -1.43 -21.12 -3.07
C PRO A 509 -2.89 -20.91 -2.62
N LEU A 510 -3.16 -19.78 -1.96
CA LEU A 510 -4.46 -19.45 -1.39
C LEU A 510 -5.49 -19.14 -2.48
N GLY A 511 -6.44 -20.05 -2.71
CA GLY A 511 -7.63 -19.83 -3.52
C GLY A 511 -8.36 -18.51 -3.22
N SER A 512 -8.82 -17.84 -4.27
CA SER A 512 -9.40 -16.50 -4.32
C SER A 512 -8.58 -15.44 -3.59
N CYS A 513 -7.24 -15.54 -3.60
CA CYS A 513 -6.35 -14.54 -3.01
C CYS A 513 -5.32 -13.98 -4.00
N THR A 514 -5.06 -14.65 -5.12
CA THR A 514 -4.07 -14.30 -6.15
C THR A 514 -2.75 -13.82 -5.55
N MET A 515 -2.03 -14.74 -4.90
CA MET A 515 -0.72 -14.50 -4.26
C MET A 515 0.41 -14.37 -5.30
N LYS A 516 0.25 -13.47 -6.28
CA LYS A 516 1.20 -13.23 -7.37
C LYS A 516 2.38 -12.36 -6.92
N LEU A 517 3.35 -12.16 -7.81
CA LEU A 517 4.45 -11.22 -7.59
C LEU A 517 3.93 -9.80 -7.25
N ASN A 518 4.47 -9.22 -6.17
CA ASN A 518 4.45 -7.77 -5.92
C ASN A 518 5.85 -7.25 -6.28
N ALA A 519 6.04 -6.65 -7.45
CA ALA A 519 7.39 -6.43 -7.98
C ALA A 519 8.06 -5.20 -7.36
N THR A 520 9.38 -5.26 -7.18
CA THR A 520 10.16 -4.16 -6.58
C THR A 520 9.99 -2.84 -7.35
N ALA A 521 9.91 -2.88 -8.68
CA ALA A 521 9.64 -1.69 -9.51
C ALA A 521 8.26 -1.07 -9.24
N GLU A 522 7.25 -1.88 -8.91
CA GLU A 522 5.90 -1.41 -8.58
C GLU A 522 5.83 -0.83 -7.16
N MET A 523 6.66 -1.35 -6.24
CA MET A 523 6.72 -0.93 -4.83
C MET A 523 7.55 0.34 -4.59
N ILE A 524 8.64 0.57 -5.34
CA ILE A 524 9.53 1.74 -5.20
C ILE A 524 8.80 3.10 -5.17
N PRO A 525 7.77 3.36 -6.00
CA PRO A 525 7.05 4.64 -5.99
C PRO A 525 6.27 4.94 -4.70
N VAL A 526 5.85 3.92 -3.94
CA VAL A 526 4.96 4.08 -2.78
C VAL A 526 5.59 4.94 -1.68
N THR A 527 6.90 4.85 -1.51
CA THR A 527 7.66 5.61 -0.49
C THR A 527 8.20 6.95 -1.00
N TRP A 528 7.92 7.34 -2.27
CA TRP A 528 8.29 8.66 -2.79
C TRP A 528 7.50 9.79 -2.08
N PRO A 529 8.15 10.87 -1.61
CA PRO A 529 7.47 11.98 -0.93
C PRO A 529 6.34 12.62 -1.75
N GLU A 530 6.47 12.63 -3.08
CA GLU A 530 5.47 13.17 -4.02
C GLU A 530 4.16 12.37 -4.04
N PHE A 531 4.15 11.13 -3.54
CA PHE A 531 2.93 10.35 -3.28
C PHE A 531 2.65 10.26 -1.76
N GLY A 532 3.66 9.89 -0.97
CA GLY A 532 3.52 9.60 0.46
C GLY A 532 3.34 10.80 1.40
N ARG A 533 3.80 12.01 1.04
CA ARG A 533 3.71 13.23 1.90
C ARG A 533 2.74 14.30 1.37
N ILE A 534 1.79 13.89 0.53
CA ILE A 534 0.67 14.74 0.12
C ILE A 534 -0.48 14.55 1.13
N HIS A 535 -1.04 15.64 1.63
CA HIS A 535 -2.23 15.60 2.49
C HIS A 535 -3.51 15.39 1.64
N PRO A 536 -4.47 14.52 2.03
CA PRO A 536 -5.66 14.20 1.21
C PRO A 536 -6.42 15.44 0.75
N PHE A 537 -6.69 16.35 1.68
CA PHE A 537 -7.46 17.58 1.43
C PHE A 537 -6.58 18.77 0.98
N ALA A 538 -5.35 18.53 0.54
CA ALA A 538 -4.55 19.58 -0.10
C ALA A 538 -5.22 20.07 -1.41
N PRO A 539 -5.08 21.36 -1.78
CA PRO A 539 -5.65 21.94 -2.99
C PRO A 539 -5.33 21.13 -4.26
N ALA A 540 -6.30 21.00 -5.17
CA ALA A 540 -6.16 20.17 -6.37
C ALA A 540 -4.95 20.54 -7.26
N GLY A 541 -4.56 21.82 -7.31
CA GLY A 541 -3.37 22.28 -8.01
C GLY A 541 -2.03 21.73 -7.47
N GLN A 542 -2.03 21.16 -6.27
CA GLN A 542 -0.87 20.48 -5.67
C GLN A 542 -0.86 18.97 -5.91
N GLN A 543 -1.91 18.42 -6.56
CA GLN A 543 -2.10 16.98 -6.77
C GLN A 543 -2.23 16.61 -8.26
N GLN A 544 -1.55 17.35 -9.15
CA GLN A 544 -1.70 17.17 -10.60
C GLN A 544 -1.14 15.83 -11.10
N GLY A 545 -0.05 15.34 -10.52
CA GLY A 545 0.50 14.01 -10.81
C GLY A 545 -0.44 12.89 -10.37
N TYR A 546 -1.03 13.03 -9.18
CA TYR A 546 -2.10 12.13 -8.72
C TYR A 546 -3.30 12.13 -9.68
N ALA A 547 -3.79 13.30 -10.08
CA ALA A 547 -4.93 13.41 -11.01
C ALA A 547 -4.67 12.78 -12.39
N GLU A 548 -3.45 12.90 -12.92
CA GLU A 548 -3.04 12.28 -14.18
C GLU A 548 -2.93 10.76 -14.06
N MET A 549 -2.33 10.26 -12.97
CA MET A 549 -2.24 8.83 -12.66
C MET A 549 -3.63 8.20 -12.45
N TYR A 550 -4.55 8.88 -11.75
CA TYR A 550 -5.93 8.44 -11.59
C TYR A 550 -6.61 8.31 -12.95
N ARG A 551 -6.56 9.34 -13.79
CA ARG A 551 -7.17 9.33 -15.14
C ARG A 551 -6.64 8.20 -16.02
N GLN A 552 -5.34 7.90 -15.96
CA GLN A 552 -4.74 6.78 -16.68
C GLN A 552 -5.24 5.43 -16.14
N LEU A 553 -5.20 5.23 -14.82
CA LEU A 553 -5.63 3.98 -14.19
C LEU A 553 -7.15 3.75 -14.37
N GLU A 554 -7.98 4.77 -14.22
CA GLU A 554 -9.42 4.72 -14.47
C GLU A 554 -9.72 4.33 -15.93
N ALA A 555 -9.00 4.89 -16.91
CA ALA A 555 -9.16 4.55 -18.32
C ALA A 555 -8.72 3.10 -18.64
N TRP A 556 -7.58 2.66 -18.11
CA TRP A 556 -7.11 1.28 -18.31
C TRP A 556 -8.01 0.25 -17.63
N LEU A 557 -8.47 0.51 -16.40
CA LEU A 557 -9.41 -0.38 -15.69
C LEU A 557 -10.79 -0.39 -16.36
N ALA A 558 -11.24 0.72 -16.95
CA ALA A 558 -12.44 0.77 -17.77
C ALA A 558 -12.31 -0.12 -19.03
N GLU A 559 -11.21 -0.02 -19.79
CA GLU A 559 -10.97 -0.88 -20.96
C GLU A 559 -10.85 -2.37 -20.60
N ILE A 560 -10.10 -2.69 -19.54
CA ILE A 560 -9.94 -4.06 -19.01
C ILE A 560 -11.27 -4.69 -18.60
N THR A 561 -12.25 -3.88 -18.16
CA THR A 561 -13.56 -4.37 -17.71
C THR A 561 -14.71 -4.15 -18.70
N GLY A 562 -14.49 -3.36 -19.74
CA GLY A 562 -15.48 -2.94 -20.74
C GLY A 562 -16.47 -1.87 -20.24
N PHE A 563 -16.23 -1.28 -19.07
CA PHE A 563 -17.15 -0.34 -18.42
C PHE A 563 -16.95 1.12 -18.83
N ALA A 564 -17.92 1.98 -18.49
CA ALA A 564 -17.99 3.37 -18.94
C ALA A 564 -17.39 4.39 -17.96
N ALA A 565 -17.23 4.03 -16.69
CA ALA A 565 -16.61 4.84 -15.66
C ALA A 565 -16.04 3.97 -14.53
N VAL A 566 -15.08 4.52 -13.78
CA VAL A 566 -14.47 3.89 -12.60
C VAL A 566 -14.52 4.87 -11.42
N SER A 567 -14.68 4.38 -10.20
CA SER A 567 -14.42 5.13 -8.97
C SER A 567 -13.33 4.43 -8.16
N LEU A 568 -12.25 5.17 -7.90
CA LEU A 568 -11.10 4.75 -7.11
C LEU A 568 -11.30 4.93 -5.59
N GLN A 569 -12.46 5.39 -5.13
CA GLN A 569 -12.69 5.69 -3.70
C GLN A 569 -12.62 4.46 -2.76
N PRO A 570 -13.22 3.29 -3.08
CA PRO A 570 -13.34 2.22 -2.10
C PRO A 570 -12.00 1.55 -1.75
N ASN A 571 -11.64 1.57 -0.45
CA ASN A 571 -10.36 1.11 0.10
C ASN A 571 -10.31 -0.38 0.49
N ALA A 572 -11.29 -1.19 0.10
CA ALA A 572 -11.26 -2.65 0.20
C ALA A 572 -12.26 -3.28 -0.79
N GLY A 573 -12.10 -4.58 -1.09
CA GLY A 573 -13.03 -5.29 -1.99
C GLY A 573 -14.49 -5.22 -1.52
N SER A 574 -14.70 -5.46 -0.22
CA SER A 574 -16.02 -5.34 0.42
C SER A 574 -16.57 -3.90 0.44
N GLN A 575 -15.72 -2.87 0.42
CA GLN A 575 -16.17 -1.50 0.20
C GLN A 575 -16.56 -1.25 -1.26
N GLY A 576 -15.93 -1.94 -2.21
CA GLY A 576 -16.34 -1.95 -3.62
C GLY A 576 -17.70 -2.65 -3.84
N GLU A 577 -17.94 -3.78 -3.17
CA GLU A 577 -19.28 -4.41 -3.09
C GLU A 577 -20.33 -3.44 -2.54
N TYR A 578 -20.06 -2.86 -1.37
CA TYR A 578 -20.96 -1.90 -0.73
C TYR A 578 -21.24 -0.68 -1.63
N ALA A 579 -20.20 -0.08 -2.23
CA ALA A 579 -20.33 1.07 -3.12
C ALA A 579 -21.10 0.74 -4.41
N GLY A 580 -20.86 -0.42 -5.01
CA GLY A 580 -21.58 -0.87 -6.22
C GLY A 580 -23.07 -1.13 -5.94
N LEU A 581 -23.38 -1.73 -4.79
CA LEU A 581 -24.76 -1.94 -4.35
C LEU A 581 -25.47 -0.63 -3.97
N LEU A 582 -24.77 0.33 -3.37
CA LEU A 582 -25.28 1.69 -3.17
C LEU A 582 -25.60 2.38 -4.50
N ALA A 583 -24.71 2.32 -5.50
CA ALA A 583 -24.94 2.90 -6.82
C ALA A 583 -26.15 2.27 -7.53
N ILE A 584 -26.27 0.94 -7.49
CA ILE A 584 -27.48 0.21 -7.93
C ILE A 584 -28.72 0.73 -7.20
N ARG A 585 -28.67 0.85 -5.87
CA ARG A 585 -29.80 1.29 -5.05
C ARG A 585 -30.24 2.71 -5.39
N ALA A 586 -29.32 3.67 -5.46
CA ALA A 586 -29.64 5.07 -5.78
C ALA A 586 -30.24 5.23 -7.19
N TYR A 587 -29.72 4.49 -8.17
CA TYR A 587 -30.31 4.40 -9.51
C TYR A 587 -31.74 3.83 -9.50
N ARG A 588 -32.02 2.84 -8.63
CA ARG A 588 -33.37 2.27 -8.44
C ARG A 588 -34.31 3.21 -7.69
N GLU A 589 -33.82 3.95 -6.69
CA GLU A 589 -34.55 5.01 -5.99
C GLU A 589 -34.95 6.11 -6.99
N ALA A 590 -34.00 6.71 -7.72
CA ALA A 590 -34.27 7.74 -8.73
C ALA A 590 -35.24 7.29 -9.84
N LYS A 591 -35.10 6.05 -10.35
CA LYS A 591 -36.07 5.49 -11.32
C LYS A 591 -37.46 5.24 -10.73
N SER A 592 -37.59 5.08 -9.42
CA SER A 592 -38.87 4.88 -8.72
C SER A 592 -39.56 6.21 -8.39
N GLU A 593 -38.80 7.26 -8.10
CA GLU A 593 -39.30 8.64 -7.96
C GLU A 593 -39.89 9.14 -9.28
N VAL A 594 -39.15 9.03 -10.39
CA VAL A 594 -39.62 9.45 -11.74
C VAL A 594 -40.86 8.65 -12.21
N ARG A 595 -41.07 7.43 -11.68
CA ARG A 595 -42.30 6.65 -11.91
C ARG A 595 -43.45 7.11 -11.03
N SER A 596 -43.20 7.38 -9.75
CA SER A 596 -44.21 7.82 -8.78
C SER A 596 -44.65 9.27 -9.00
N GLN A 597 -43.85 10.09 -9.69
CA GLN A 597 -44.27 11.39 -10.25
C GLN A 597 -45.18 11.27 -11.48
N LYS A 598 -45.35 10.07 -12.04
CA LYS A 598 -46.13 9.78 -13.26
C LYS A 598 -47.28 8.78 -13.03
N SER A 599 -47.52 8.37 -11.79
CA SER A 599 -48.55 7.42 -11.41
C SER A 599 -48.92 7.61 -9.94
N GLU A 600 -50.21 7.57 -9.62
CA GLU A 600 -50.70 7.62 -8.24
C GLU A 600 -50.34 6.36 -7.43
N VAL A 601 -49.86 5.29 -8.09
CA VAL A 601 -49.43 4.06 -7.44
C VAL A 601 -48.02 4.21 -6.87
N LYS A 602 -47.92 4.22 -5.53
CA LYS A 602 -46.66 4.28 -4.78
C LYS A 602 -45.77 3.09 -5.14
N THR A 603 -44.67 3.34 -5.87
CA THR A 603 -43.78 2.27 -6.36
C THR A 603 -43.09 1.53 -5.21
N GLN A 604 -43.11 0.21 -5.21
CA GLN A 604 -42.45 -0.61 -4.18
C GLN A 604 -40.92 -0.61 -4.34
N THR A 605 -40.19 -0.46 -3.24
CA THR A 605 -38.72 -0.47 -3.21
C THR A 605 -38.14 -1.79 -3.72
N ARG A 606 -37.13 -1.71 -4.59
CA ARG A 606 -36.38 -2.86 -5.11
C ARG A 606 -35.19 -3.21 -4.21
N ASP A 607 -35.50 -3.96 -3.16
CA ASP A 607 -34.61 -4.28 -2.04
C ASP A 607 -34.18 -5.75 -1.96
N VAL A 608 -34.52 -6.60 -2.93
CA VAL A 608 -34.02 -7.99 -2.97
C VAL A 608 -32.68 -8.06 -3.68
N CYS A 609 -31.72 -8.74 -3.04
CA CYS A 609 -30.45 -9.16 -3.66
C CYS A 609 -30.39 -10.68 -3.74
N LEU A 610 -30.34 -11.23 -4.96
CA LEU A 610 -30.09 -12.66 -5.21
C LEU A 610 -28.58 -12.93 -5.04
N ILE A 611 -28.20 -13.98 -4.31
CA ILE A 611 -26.79 -14.33 -4.09
C ILE A 611 -26.60 -15.85 -4.13
N PRO A 612 -25.75 -16.41 -5.00
CA PRO A 612 -25.42 -17.84 -5.01
C PRO A 612 -24.84 -18.32 -3.68
N THR A 613 -25.15 -19.56 -3.28
CA THR A 613 -24.60 -20.17 -2.06
C THR A 613 -23.08 -20.30 -2.07
N SER A 614 -22.46 -20.38 -3.25
CA SER A 614 -21.00 -20.42 -3.45
C SER A 614 -20.30 -19.07 -3.26
N ALA A 615 -21.02 -17.94 -3.41
CA ALA A 615 -20.41 -16.60 -3.40
C ALA A 615 -19.65 -16.32 -2.09
N HIS A 616 -18.61 -15.49 -2.15
CA HIS A 616 -17.80 -15.13 -0.98
C HIS A 616 -18.64 -14.48 0.14
N GLY A 617 -18.19 -14.61 1.39
CA GLY A 617 -18.98 -14.24 2.57
C GLY A 617 -19.16 -12.73 2.74
N THR A 618 -18.33 -11.92 2.08
CA THR A 618 -18.49 -10.46 2.00
C THR A 618 -19.76 -10.09 1.26
N ASN A 619 -20.05 -10.73 0.12
CA ASN A 619 -21.17 -10.41 -0.78
C ASN A 619 -22.52 -10.29 -0.02
N PRO A 620 -22.96 -11.29 0.79
CA PRO A 620 -24.19 -11.18 1.58
C PRO A 620 -24.09 -10.18 2.74
N ALA A 621 -22.92 -9.97 3.35
CA ALA A 621 -22.74 -8.96 4.39
C ALA A 621 -22.84 -7.53 3.82
N SER A 622 -22.20 -7.28 2.68
CA SER A 622 -22.29 -6.03 1.90
C SER A 622 -23.71 -5.74 1.43
N ALA A 623 -24.47 -6.78 1.05
CA ALA A 623 -25.87 -6.65 0.68
C ALA A 623 -26.76 -6.23 1.86
N VAL A 624 -26.64 -6.87 3.03
CA VAL A 624 -27.34 -6.44 4.24
C VAL A 624 -26.96 -5.01 4.62
N MET A 625 -25.66 -4.67 4.59
CA MET A 625 -25.16 -3.35 4.92
C MET A 625 -25.63 -2.25 3.94
N ALA A 626 -25.82 -2.59 2.65
CA ALA A 626 -26.48 -1.72 1.66
C ALA A 626 -28.02 -1.75 1.74
N GLY A 627 -28.58 -2.37 2.79
CA GLY A 627 -30.02 -2.43 3.08
C GLY A 627 -30.81 -3.29 2.09
N PHE A 628 -30.20 -4.30 1.49
CA PHE A 628 -30.88 -5.33 0.71
C PHE A 628 -31.20 -6.55 1.58
N ARG A 629 -32.33 -7.20 1.29
CA ARG A 629 -32.68 -8.51 1.82
C ARG A 629 -32.08 -9.58 0.91
N VAL A 630 -31.14 -10.34 1.46
CA VAL A 630 -30.46 -11.44 0.77
C VAL A 630 -31.42 -12.60 0.53
N VAL A 631 -31.42 -13.13 -0.68
CA VAL A 631 -32.12 -14.36 -1.06
C VAL A 631 -31.10 -15.30 -1.70
N ALA A 632 -30.82 -16.42 -1.01
CA ALA A 632 -29.86 -17.40 -1.47
C ALA A 632 -30.36 -18.13 -2.74
N VAL A 633 -29.51 -18.23 -3.76
CA VAL A 633 -29.72 -19.05 -4.97
C VAL A 633 -28.86 -20.31 -4.83
N ARG A 634 -29.42 -21.48 -5.15
CA ARG A 634 -28.68 -22.76 -5.08
C ARG A 634 -27.55 -22.82 -6.12
N CYS A 635 -26.59 -23.69 -5.84
CA CYS A 635 -25.72 -24.26 -6.87
C CYS A 635 -26.24 -25.65 -7.29
N ASP A 636 -25.91 -26.07 -8.51
CA ASP A 636 -26.15 -27.43 -8.99
C ASP A 636 -25.10 -28.43 -8.44
N GLU A 637 -25.27 -29.73 -8.74
CA GLU A 637 -24.34 -30.79 -8.31
C GLU A 637 -22.92 -30.63 -8.90
N LYS A 638 -22.75 -29.78 -9.91
CA LYS A 638 -21.47 -29.46 -10.57
C LYS A 638 -20.90 -28.11 -10.11
N GLY A 639 -21.51 -27.45 -9.12
CA GLY A 639 -21.04 -26.18 -8.56
C GLY A 639 -21.38 -24.93 -9.39
N ASN A 640 -22.14 -25.04 -10.48
CA ASN A 640 -22.67 -23.88 -11.22
C ASN A 640 -23.87 -23.28 -10.47
N ILE A 641 -24.33 -22.09 -10.85
CA ILE A 641 -25.59 -21.52 -10.37
C ILE A 641 -26.76 -22.34 -10.91
N ASP A 642 -27.70 -22.72 -10.03
CA ASP A 642 -28.95 -23.36 -10.42
C ASP A 642 -29.83 -22.34 -11.17
N VAL A 643 -29.74 -22.35 -12.50
CA VAL A 643 -30.44 -21.40 -13.39
C VAL A 643 -31.97 -21.52 -13.25
N ALA A 644 -32.50 -22.70 -12.88
CA ALA A 644 -33.92 -22.89 -12.64
C ALA A 644 -34.36 -22.25 -11.31
N ASP A 645 -33.57 -22.40 -10.25
CA ASP A 645 -33.77 -21.71 -8.97
C ASP A 645 -33.66 -20.19 -9.12
N LEU A 646 -32.64 -19.71 -9.85
CA LEU A 646 -32.45 -18.30 -10.17
C LEU A 646 -33.67 -17.74 -10.91
N ARG A 647 -34.13 -18.43 -11.97
CA ARG A 647 -35.28 -18.04 -12.79
C ARG A 647 -36.57 -18.02 -11.95
N SER A 648 -36.75 -19.00 -11.06
CA SER A 648 -37.87 -19.06 -10.12
C SER A 648 -37.87 -17.86 -9.16
N LYS A 649 -36.73 -17.59 -8.50
CA LYS A 649 -36.59 -16.51 -7.51
C LYS A 649 -36.60 -15.11 -8.12
N ALA A 650 -36.08 -14.95 -9.34
CA ALA A 650 -36.18 -13.71 -10.11
C ALA A 650 -37.65 -13.39 -10.47
N ALA A 651 -38.44 -14.42 -10.80
CA ALA A 651 -39.88 -14.28 -11.04
C ALA A 651 -40.68 -14.02 -9.74
N GLU A 652 -40.44 -14.81 -8.69
CA GLU A 652 -41.07 -14.65 -7.36
C GLU A 652 -40.85 -13.25 -6.78
N HIS A 653 -39.64 -12.72 -6.94
CA HIS A 653 -39.26 -11.42 -6.41
C HIS A 653 -39.30 -10.29 -7.46
N ALA A 654 -39.89 -10.52 -8.64
CA ALA A 654 -39.81 -9.60 -9.80
C ALA A 654 -40.23 -8.15 -9.50
N ALA A 655 -41.14 -7.92 -8.55
CA ALA A 655 -41.53 -6.58 -8.11
C ALA A 655 -40.42 -5.85 -7.31
N ARG A 656 -39.65 -6.60 -6.51
CA ARG A 656 -38.65 -6.11 -5.53
C ARG A 656 -37.20 -6.44 -5.90
N LEU A 657 -36.94 -7.14 -7.01
CA LEU A 657 -35.60 -7.50 -7.45
C LEU A 657 -34.77 -6.24 -7.73
N GLY A 658 -33.76 -6.00 -6.91
CA GLY A 658 -32.81 -4.90 -7.05
C GLY A 658 -31.50 -5.34 -7.68
N ALA A 659 -30.92 -6.45 -7.20
CA ALA A 659 -29.63 -6.97 -7.64
C ALA A 659 -29.56 -8.51 -7.69
N LEU A 660 -28.62 -9.01 -8.49
CA LEU A 660 -27.89 -10.28 -8.30
C LEU A 660 -26.44 -9.93 -7.98
N MET A 661 -25.79 -10.65 -7.07
CA MET A 661 -24.33 -10.67 -6.95
C MET A 661 -23.79 -12.00 -7.47
N VAL A 662 -22.84 -11.98 -8.38
CA VAL A 662 -22.20 -13.18 -8.96
C VAL A 662 -20.68 -13.00 -9.05
N THR A 663 -19.90 -14.00 -8.66
CA THR A 663 -18.45 -14.04 -8.87
C THR A 663 -18.16 -14.74 -10.19
N TYR A 664 -17.26 -14.20 -11.03
CA TYR A 664 -16.94 -14.82 -12.33
C TYR A 664 -15.43 -14.80 -12.65
N PRO A 665 -14.81 -15.94 -13.06
CA PRO A 665 -15.32 -17.30 -12.89
C PRO A 665 -15.70 -17.57 -11.42
N SER A 666 -16.57 -18.54 -11.19
CA SER A 666 -17.16 -18.74 -9.86
C SER A 666 -16.09 -19.10 -8.81
N THR A 667 -16.43 -18.95 -7.54
CA THR A 667 -15.59 -19.35 -6.39
C THR A 667 -15.28 -20.86 -6.34
N HIS A 668 -15.84 -21.66 -7.25
CA HIS A 668 -15.46 -23.06 -7.46
C HIS A 668 -14.31 -23.24 -8.47
N GLY A 669 -13.78 -22.15 -9.05
CA GLY A 669 -12.73 -22.18 -10.04
C GLY A 669 -13.20 -22.54 -11.46
N VAL A 670 -14.48 -22.33 -11.78
CA VAL A 670 -15.07 -22.73 -13.07
C VAL A 670 -15.74 -21.58 -13.83
N PHE A 671 -15.65 -21.61 -15.16
CA PHE A 671 -16.37 -20.70 -16.04
C PHE A 671 -17.76 -21.28 -16.38
N GLU A 672 -18.81 -20.62 -15.89
CA GLU A 672 -20.19 -21.01 -16.20
C GLU A 672 -20.57 -20.56 -17.62
N GLU A 673 -21.01 -21.49 -18.48
CA GLU A 673 -21.45 -21.22 -19.85
C GLU A 673 -22.74 -20.37 -19.89
N SER A 674 -23.58 -20.49 -18.86
CA SER A 674 -24.89 -19.85 -18.71
C SER A 674 -24.84 -18.39 -18.24
N ILE A 675 -23.66 -17.81 -18.00
CA ILE A 675 -23.52 -16.50 -17.33
C ILE A 675 -24.30 -15.35 -18.00
N ARG A 676 -24.44 -15.36 -19.34
CA ARG A 676 -25.30 -14.38 -20.04
C ARG A 676 -26.78 -14.61 -19.80
N GLU A 677 -27.25 -15.86 -19.81
CA GLU A 677 -28.65 -16.18 -19.46
C GLU A 677 -28.97 -15.74 -18.01
N ILE A 678 -28.01 -15.95 -17.10
CA ILE A 678 -28.07 -15.50 -15.71
C ILE A 678 -28.24 -13.96 -15.63
N CYS A 679 -27.47 -13.20 -16.42
CA CYS A 679 -27.63 -11.74 -16.51
C CYS A 679 -28.99 -11.35 -17.11
N ASP A 680 -29.37 -11.95 -18.25
CA ASP A 680 -30.62 -11.69 -18.96
C ASP A 680 -31.85 -11.96 -18.07
N ILE A 681 -31.86 -13.05 -17.30
CA ILE A 681 -32.94 -13.38 -16.33
C ILE A 681 -33.12 -12.24 -15.32
N VAL A 682 -32.03 -11.68 -14.80
CA VAL A 682 -32.07 -10.61 -13.80
C VAL A 682 -32.52 -9.29 -14.43
N HIS A 683 -32.01 -8.96 -15.61
CA HIS A 683 -32.42 -7.75 -16.35
C HIS A 683 -33.88 -7.78 -16.78
N GLN A 684 -34.39 -8.93 -17.25
CA GLN A 684 -35.80 -9.14 -17.62
C GLN A 684 -36.75 -8.86 -16.45
N HIS A 685 -36.39 -9.30 -15.23
CA HIS A 685 -37.16 -9.03 -14.01
C HIS A 685 -36.82 -7.67 -13.37
N GLY A 686 -36.01 -6.85 -14.04
CA GLY A 686 -35.72 -5.47 -13.67
C GLY A 686 -34.72 -5.31 -12.51
N GLY A 687 -33.86 -6.29 -12.26
CA GLY A 687 -32.70 -6.17 -11.37
C GLY A 687 -31.45 -5.58 -12.06
N GLN A 688 -30.34 -5.51 -11.34
CA GLN A 688 -29.00 -5.27 -11.86
C GLN A 688 -28.09 -6.45 -11.54
N VAL A 689 -27.02 -6.62 -12.32
CA VAL A 689 -25.99 -7.62 -12.09
C VAL A 689 -24.76 -6.92 -11.52
N TYR A 690 -24.49 -7.18 -10.25
CA TYR A 690 -23.21 -6.88 -9.62
C TYR A 690 -22.27 -8.08 -9.84
N MET A 691 -21.11 -7.84 -10.42
CA MET A 691 -20.06 -8.84 -10.53
C MET A 691 -18.99 -8.65 -9.45
N ASP A 692 -18.72 -9.70 -8.70
CA ASP A 692 -17.54 -9.80 -7.86
C ASP A 692 -16.33 -10.16 -8.74
N GLY A 693 -15.42 -9.19 -8.88
CA GLY A 693 -14.21 -9.29 -9.70
C GLY A 693 -12.97 -9.72 -8.95
N ALA A 694 -13.10 -10.35 -7.76
CA ALA A 694 -12.00 -11.01 -7.08
C ALA A 694 -11.22 -11.98 -7.99
N ASN A 695 -11.94 -12.71 -8.84
CA ASN A 695 -11.41 -13.74 -9.73
C ASN A 695 -11.03 -13.20 -11.12
N MET A 696 -10.85 -11.87 -11.28
CA MET A 696 -10.45 -11.25 -12.55
C MET A 696 -9.09 -11.72 -13.09
N ASN A 697 -8.26 -12.40 -12.30
CA ASN A 697 -7.01 -13.01 -12.77
C ASN A 697 -7.21 -14.16 -13.79
N ALA A 698 -8.44 -14.62 -13.98
CA ALA A 698 -8.83 -15.50 -15.08
C ALA A 698 -9.47 -14.76 -16.28
N GLN A 699 -9.78 -13.47 -16.15
CA GLN A 699 -10.54 -12.70 -17.15
C GLN A 699 -9.69 -11.71 -17.98
N VAL A 700 -8.70 -11.04 -17.38
CA VAL A 700 -8.01 -9.90 -18.04
C VAL A 700 -7.42 -10.33 -19.39
N GLY A 701 -7.82 -9.64 -20.46
CA GLY A 701 -7.36 -9.94 -21.83
C GLY A 701 -8.10 -11.09 -22.53
N LEU A 702 -8.91 -11.88 -21.82
CA LEU A 702 -9.71 -12.97 -22.39
C LEU A 702 -11.20 -12.66 -22.47
N THR A 703 -11.73 -11.93 -21.49
CA THR A 703 -13.16 -11.61 -21.31
C THR A 703 -13.31 -10.26 -20.61
N ARG A 704 -14.52 -9.65 -20.66
CA ARG A 704 -14.81 -8.41 -19.93
C ARG A 704 -16.18 -8.48 -19.24
N PRO A 705 -16.32 -8.11 -17.95
CA PRO A 705 -17.59 -8.11 -17.22
C PRO A 705 -18.74 -7.36 -17.91
N ALA A 706 -18.48 -6.21 -18.54
CA ALA A 706 -19.52 -5.49 -19.28
C ALA A 706 -20.01 -6.28 -20.52
N ASP A 707 -19.10 -6.95 -21.25
CA ASP A 707 -19.45 -7.81 -22.40
C ASP A 707 -20.12 -9.13 -21.97
N ILE A 708 -20.03 -9.49 -20.69
CA ILE A 708 -20.77 -10.61 -20.05
C ILE A 708 -22.20 -10.19 -19.67
N GLY A 709 -22.45 -8.90 -19.43
CA GLY A 709 -23.77 -8.38 -19.01
C GLY A 709 -23.83 -7.88 -17.56
N ALA A 710 -22.69 -7.69 -16.89
CA ALA A 710 -22.65 -7.03 -15.58
C ALA A 710 -22.96 -5.52 -15.71
N ASP A 711 -23.66 -4.94 -14.73
CA ASP A 711 -23.90 -3.49 -14.63
C ASP A 711 -22.78 -2.78 -13.84
N VAL A 712 -22.13 -3.49 -12.91
CA VAL A 712 -21.04 -2.98 -12.06
C VAL A 712 -20.14 -4.14 -11.62
N CYS A 713 -18.84 -3.89 -11.51
CA CYS A 713 -17.84 -4.82 -10.98
C CYS A 713 -16.93 -4.09 -9.98
N HIS A 714 -16.46 -4.78 -8.92
CA HIS A 714 -15.29 -4.30 -8.16
C HIS A 714 -14.05 -5.11 -8.50
N LEU A 715 -12.87 -4.49 -8.39
CA LEU A 715 -11.59 -5.14 -8.65
C LEU A 715 -10.74 -5.18 -7.38
N ASN A 716 -10.30 -6.36 -6.94
CA ASN A 716 -9.25 -6.44 -5.92
C ASN A 716 -7.89 -6.09 -6.55
N LEU A 717 -7.47 -4.82 -6.45
CA LEU A 717 -6.12 -4.42 -6.87
C LEU A 717 -5.03 -5.18 -6.09
N HIS A 718 -5.35 -5.58 -4.85
CA HIS A 718 -4.55 -6.41 -3.93
C HIS A 718 -4.71 -7.92 -4.16
N LYS A 719 -5.08 -8.31 -5.38
CA LYS A 719 -5.08 -9.69 -5.89
C LYS A 719 -4.60 -9.67 -7.35
N THR A 720 -5.42 -9.13 -8.25
CA THR A 720 -5.19 -9.17 -9.71
C THR A 720 -4.12 -8.17 -10.18
N PHE A 721 -3.93 -7.04 -9.48
CA PHE A 721 -3.10 -5.92 -9.92
C PHE A 721 -1.98 -5.55 -8.91
N CYS A 722 -1.36 -6.58 -8.34
CA CYS A 722 -0.09 -6.58 -7.62
C CYS A 722 0.05 -5.75 -6.32
N ILE A 723 -0.98 -5.06 -5.81
CA ILE A 723 -0.90 -4.42 -4.48
C ILE A 723 -0.61 -5.50 -3.42
N PRO A 724 0.38 -5.31 -2.52
CA PRO A 724 0.83 -6.36 -1.62
C PRO A 724 -0.20 -6.68 -0.54
N HIS A 725 -0.32 -7.96 -0.23
CA HIS A 725 -1.29 -8.54 0.69
C HIS A 725 -1.13 -8.08 2.15
N GLY A 726 0.06 -7.60 2.53
CA GLY A 726 0.32 -6.82 3.75
C GLY A 726 0.05 -7.54 5.08
N GLY A 727 0.04 -8.87 5.09
CA GLY A 727 -0.39 -9.67 6.24
C GLY A 727 -1.91 -9.69 6.47
N GLY A 728 -2.71 -9.17 5.53
CA GLY A 728 -4.17 -9.00 5.65
C GLY A 728 -4.64 -7.55 5.43
N GLY A 729 -3.88 -6.73 4.70
CA GLY A 729 -4.11 -5.32 4.44
C GLY A 729 -2.80 -4.53 4.28
N PRO A 730 -2.68 -3.62 3.31
CA PRO A 730 -3.76 -2.79 2.77
C PRO A 730 -4.56 -3.42 1.63
N GLY A 731 -5.61 -2.73 1.22
CA GLY A 731 -6.36 -3.02 0.00
C GLY A 731 -6.75 -1.75 -0.75
N MET A 732 -7.18 -1.98 -1.99
CA MET A 732 -8.04 -1.10 -2.78
C MET A 732 -9.06 -1.98 -3.51
N GLY A 733 -10.28 -1.48 -3.64
CA GLY A 733 -11.43 -2.17 -4.26
C GLY A 733 -12.24 -1.27 -5.21
N PRO A 734 -11.60 -0.59 -6.19
CA PRO A 734 -12.29 0.31 -7.12
C PRO A 734 -13.45 -0.37 -7.83
N ILE A 735 -14.52 0.39 -8.07
CA ILE A 735 -15.67 -0.08 -8.84
C ILE A 735 -15.65 0.47 -10.26
N ALA A 736 -15.93 -0.39 -11.23
CA ALA A 736 -16.15 -0.05 -12.63
C ALA A 736 -17.63 -0.26 -12.96
N VAL A 737 -18.25 0.68 -13.68
CA VAL A 737 -19.72 0.73 -13.84
C VAL A 737 -20.19 1.01 -15.27
N ALA A 738 -21.37 0.47 -15.60
CA ALA A 738 -22.09 0.76 -16.82
C ALA A 738 -22.55 2.23 -16.86
N ALA A 739 -22.78 2.76 -18.07
CA ALA A 739 -23.02 4.19 -18.29
C ALA A 739 -24.20 4.76 -17.47
N HIS A 740 -25.26 3.98 -17.24
CA HIS A 740 -26.43 4.40 -16.46
C HIS A 740 -26.22 4.42 -14.93
N LEU A 741 -25.07 3.94 -14.44
CA LEU A 741 -24.65 4.03 -13.04
C LEU A 741 -23.56 5.09 -12.79
N LYS A 742 -22.99 5.72 -13.84
CA LYS A 742 -21.93 6.75 -13.73
C LYS A 742 -22.28 7.88 -12.77
N ASP A 743 -23.52 8.40 -12.87
CA ASP A 743 -23.99 9.53 -12.06
C ASP A 743 -24.32 9.16 -10.60
N PHE A 744 -24.25 7.87 -10.25
CA PHE A 744 -24.55 7.31 -8.93
C PHE A 744 -23.29 6.81 -8.20
N LEU A 745 -22.09 7.05 -8.74
CA LEU A 745 -20.81 6.75 -8.09
C LEU A 745 -20.60 7.56 -6.78
N PRO A 746 -19.77 7.08 -5.84
CA PRO A 746 -19.50 7.78 -4.58
C PRO A 746 -18.89 9.18 -4.77
N GLY A 747 -19.54 10.19 -4.19
CA GLY A 747 -19.01 11.55 -4.04
C GLY A 747 -18.11 11.69 -2.81
N HIS A 748 -17.72 12.92 -2.46
CA HIS A 748 -16.98 13.22 -1.23
C HIS A 748 -17.21 14.66 -0.76
N VAL A 749 -17.16 14.93 0.56
CA VAL A 749 -17.42 16.28 1.10
C VAL A 749 -16.34 17.31 0.79
N ALA A 750 -15.08 16.87 0.69
CA ALA A 750 -13.94 17.76 0.47
C ALA A 750 -13.65 18.10 -1.01
N ARG A 751 -14.37 17.49 -1.97
CA ARG A 751 -14.24 17.78 -3.41
C ARG A 751 -15.59 17.57 -4.12
N PRO A 752 -16.09 18.55 -4.92
CA PRO A 752 -17.09 18.22 -5.93
C PRO A 752 -16.54 17.14 -6.86
N PRO A 753 -17.40 16.28 -7.43
CA PRO A 753 -16.98 14.98 -7.94
C PRO A 753 -16.00 15.04 -9.10
N SER A 754 -15.11 14.05 -9.13
CA SER A 754 -14.57 13.51 -10.38
C SER A 754 -15.71 12.83 -11.15
N VAL A 755 -16.54 13.64 -11.82
CA VAL A 755 -17.33 13.16 -12.94
C VAL A 755 -16.30 12.68 -13.96
N GLY A 756 -16.15 11.36 -14.10
CA GLY A 756 -15.11 10.76 -14.94
C GLY A 756 -15.09 11.44 -16.30
N SER A 757 -13.97 12.13 -16.61
CA SER A 757 -13.84 12.97 -17.79
C SER A 757 -14.22 12.17 -19.02
N ASP A 758 -15.07 12.73 -19.88
CA ASP A 758 -15.57 12.00 -21.04
C ASP A 758 -14.42 11.36 -21.80
N VAL A 759 -14.46 10.02 -21.91
CA VAL A 759 -13.35 9.21 -22.40
C VAL A 759 -13.25 9.43 -23.91
N ALA A 760 -12.54 10.50 -24.27
CA ALA A 760 -12.24 10.86 -25.63
C ALA A 760 -11.49 9.68 -26.26
N ARG A 761 -12.13 9.01 -27.23
CA ARG A 761 -11.48 7.98 -28.03
C ARG A 761 -10.14 8.52 -28.55
N PRO A 762 -9.06 7.73 -28.51
CA PRO A 762 -7.84 8.10 -29.23
C PRO A 762 -8.19 8.30 -30.70
N PRO A 763 -7.62 9.33 -31.38
CA PRO A 763 -7.88 9.56 -32.79
C PRO A 763 -7.39 8.35 -33.59
N SER A 764 -8.25 7.84 -34.49
CA SER A 764 -7.89 6.73 -35.37
C SER A 764 -6.70 7.12 -36.24
N ALA A 765 -5.63 6.33 -36.20
CA ALA A 765 -4.46 6.52 -37.04
C ALA A 765 -4.89 6.52 -38.52
N ALA A 766 -4.60 7.61 -39.23
CA ALA A 766 -4.87 7.69 -40.67
C ALA A 766 -3.88 6.81 -41.43
N SER A 767 -4.39 6.00 -42.36
CA SER A 767 -3.58 5.22 -43.29
C SER A 767 -2.75 6.15 -44.19
N VAL A 768 -1.45 5.89 -44.27
CA VAL A 768 -0.56 6.50 -45.27
C VAL A 768 -0.04 5.36 -46.15
N ASP A 769 -0.35 5.43 -47.45
CA ASP A 769 0.09 4.43 -48.42
C ASP A 769 1.62 4.41 -48.59
N LEU A 770 2.15 3.22 -48.83
CA LEU A 770 3.54 2.99 -49.21
C LEU A 770 3.57 2.35 -50.60
N ASP A 771 4.08 3.08 -51.61
CA ASP A 771 4.33 2.49 -52.93
C ASP A 771 5.62 3.02 -53.60
N ARG A 772 6.57 2.09 -53.78
CA ARG A 772 7.64 2.02 -54.81
C ARG A 772 8.96 2.84 -54.70
N PRO A 773 10.05 2.39 -55.39
CA PRO A 773 11.41 2.45 -54.82
C PRO A 773 12.53 3.01 -55.75
N GLY A 774 13.79 3.01 -55.26
CA GLY A 774 15.02 3.28 -56.01
C GLY A 774 16.26 2.64 -55.34
N ALA A 775 17.43 2.55 -56.01
CA ALA A 775 18.56 1.70 -55.58
C ALA A 775 19.98 2.25 -55.89
N ALA A 776 21.01 1.57 -55.32
CA ALA A 776 22.48 1.69 -55.52
C ALA A 776 23.21 2.92 -54.92
N GLY A 777 24.50 2.87 -54.53
CA GLY A 777 25.42 1.71 -54.34
C GLY A 777 26.93 2.07 -54.14
N LEU A 778 27.72 1.12 -53.59
CA LEU A 778 29.20 0.91 -53.67
C LEU A 778 30.24 1.97 -53.14
N HIS A 779 30.88 1.66 -51.99
CA HIS A 779 32.33 1.34 -51.71
C HIS A 779 33.54 1.89 -52.57
N PRO A 780 34.86 1.78 -52.17
CA PRO A 780 35.52 1.22 -50.94
C PRO A 780 36.82 1.96 -50.39
N ALA A 781 37.58 1.28 -49.48
CA ALA A 781 39.00 1.44 -49.01
C ALA A 781 39.33 2.49 -47.90
N GLY A 782 40.28 2.32 -46.95
CA GLY A 782 41.29 1.28 -46.55
C GLY A 782 42.09 1.75 -45.28
N LEU A 783 43.16 1.16 -44.68
CA LEU A 783 43.90 -0.13 -44.75
C LEU A 783 45.00 -0.23 -43.62
N HIS A 784 45.32 -1.43 -43.09
CA HIS A 784 46.56 -1.85 -42.32
C HIS A 784 46.93 -1.22 -40.93
N ALA A 785 47.80 -1.77 -40.05
CA ALA A 785 48.25 -3.16 -39.70
C ALA A 785 49.23 -3.25 -38.46
N ALA A 786 49.31 -4.42 -37.80
CA ALA A 786 50.39 -4.97 -36.89
C ALA A 786 50.72 -4.24 -35.54
N GLY A 787 51.32 -4.87 -34.50
CA GLY A 787 51.63 -6.30 -34.21
C GLY A 787 52.71 -6.55 -33.10
N LEU A 788 52.86 -7.82 -32.65
CA LEU A 788 53.96 -8.44 -31.82
C LEU A 788 53.81 -8.62 -30.27
N HIS A 789 54.59 -9.59 -29.75
CA HIS A 789 54.73 -10.19 -28.38
C HIS A 789 56.27 -10.24 -28.03
N PRO A 790 56.86 -10.75 -26.90
CA PRO A 790 56.41 -11.83 -25.95
C PRO A 790 56.88 -11.81 -24.43
N ALA A 791 56.41 -12.79 -23.62
CA ALA A 791 57.04 -13.45 -22.42
C ALA A 791 57.51 -12.60 -21.16
N ALA A 792 57.76 -13.10 -19.93
CA ALA A 792 57.84 -14.45 -19.31
C ALA A 792 57.44 -14.48 -17.78
N ARG A 793 57.75 -15.58 -17.04
CA ARG A 793 57.33 -15.97 -15.65
C ARG A 793 58.37 -15.62 -14.52
N PRO A 794 58.27 -16.08 -13.24
CA PRO A 794 57.28 -15.88 -12.13
C PRO A 794 57.95 -15.55 -10.75
N VAL A 795 57.22 -15.50 -9.59
CA VAL A 795 57.58 -16.14 -8.27
C VAL A 795 56.67 -15.76 -7.05
N ALA A 796 56.34 -16.78 -6.24
CA ALA A 796 55.96 -16.91 -4.81
C ALA A 796 55.19 -15.87 -3.95
N GLN A 797 54.47 -16.42 -2.96
CA GLN A 797 53.59 -15.80 -1.95
C GLN A 797 54.30 -15.12 -0.75
N ARG A 798 53.60 -14.20 -0.09
CA ARG A 798 53.39 -14.20 1.38
C ARG A 798 51.96 -13.74 1.70
N ALA A 799 51.45 -14.06 2.89
CA ALA A 799 50.11 -13.67 3.34
C ALA A 799 50.13 -13.26 4.83
N ALA A 800 49.51 -12.12 5.14
CA ALA A 800 48.91 -11.80 6.43
C ALA A 800 48.07 -10.51 6.32
N ASP A 801 46.88 -10.57 6.92
CA ASP A 801 46.01 -9.49 7.40
C ASP A 801 44.72 -9.19 6.62
N ALA A 802 43.64 -9.04 7.41
CA ALA A 802 42.26 -8.99 6.94
C ALA A 802 41.68 -7.58 7.09
N HIS A 803 41.01 -7.11 6.04
CA HIS A 803 40.08 -5.99 6.12
C HIS A 803 38.73 -6.33 5.51
N ARG A 804 37.67 -5.67 6.00
CA ARG A 804 36.28 -6.05 5.71
C ARG A 804 35.76 -5.34 4.46
N ARG A 805 34.79 -5.98 3.79
CA ARG A 805 34.02 -5.48 2.63
C ARG A 805 34.85 -5.26 1.34
N PHE A 806 35.03 -6.34 0.57
CA PHE A 806 35.08 -6.20 -0.89
C PHE A 806 33.66 -6.09 -1.43
N LEU A 807 33.29 -4.91 -1.93
CA LEU A 807 32.38 -4.83 -3.07
C LEU A 807 33.17 -5.20 -4.34
N PRO A 808 32.52 -5.65 -5.43
CA PRO A 808 33.20 -5.83 -6.71
C PRO A 808 33.60 -4.46 -7.28
N HIS A 809 34.81 -3.99 -6.93
CA HIS A 809 35.34 -2.72 -7.44
C HIS A 809 35.37 -2.73 -8.97
N ILE A 810 34.91 -1.63 -9.56
CA ILE A 810 34.57 -1.56 -10.98
C ILE A 810 35.78 -1.88 -11.87
N ARG A 811 35.61 -2.90 -12.72
CA ARG A 811 36.29 -3.05 -14.02
C ARG A 811 35.23 -2.89 -15.09
N GLY A 812 35.13 -1.71 -15.70
CA GLY A 812 34.08 -1.42 -16.67
C GLY A 812 34.31 -0.15 -17.48
N ASP A 813 34.27 -0.31 -18.81
CA ASP A 813 33.86 0.62 -19.87
C ASP A 813 34.35 2.09 -19.90
N GLY A 814 35.25 2.53 -19.01
CA GLY A 814 35.87 3.85 -19.07
C GLY A 814 34.93 5.02 -18.72
N ARG A 815 33.71 4.74 -18.25
CA ARG A 815 32.77 5.79 -17.81
C ARG A 815 33.30 6.61 -16.62
N PRO A 816 32.88 7.89 -16.50
CA PRO A 816 33.28 8.73 -15.39
C PRO A 816 32.84 8.16 -14.03
N LEU A 817 33.71 8.26 -13.04
CA LEU A 817 33.47 7.99 -11.63
C LEU A 817 33.30 9.33 -10.90
N PHE A 818 32.25 9.48 -10.09
CA PHE A 818 32.23 10.50 -9.04
C PHE A 818 32.84 9.91 -7.77
N VAL A 819 33.81 10.61 -7.19
CA VAL A 819 34.48 10.18 -5.96
C VAL A 819 34.50 11.31 -4.94
N THR A 820 34.29 10.99 -3.67
CA THR A 820 34.56 11.90 -2.56
C THR A 820 35.25 11.21 -1.39
N PHE A 821 36.27 11.87 -0.85
CA PHE A 821 37.00 11.40 0.33
C PHE A 821 37.17 12.54 1.33
N CYS A 822 37.17 12.18 2.61
CA CYS A 822 37.06 13.13 3.71
C CYS A 822 38.34 13.18 4.55
N THR A 823 38.56 14.31 5.20
CA THR A 823 39.62 14.45 6.20
C THR A 823 39.31 13.60 7.43
N GLN A 824 40.35 13.09 8.11
CA GLN A 824 40.17 12.28 9.32
C GLN A 824 39.39 13.07 10.38
N ASP A 825 38.37 12.47 10.99
CA ASP A 825 37.49 13.15 11.97
C ASP A 825 36.87 14.48 11.48
N ARG A 826 36.77 14.69 10.15
CA ARG A 826 36.30 15.92 9.49
C ARG A 826 37.09 17.18 9.84
N TRP A 827 38.38 17.07 10.18
CA TRP A 827 39.23 18.23 10.49
C TRP A 827 39.35 19.19 9.28
N THR A 828 39.35 20.50 9.54
CA THR A 828 39.43 21.52 8.48
C THR A 828 40.84 21.68 7.95
N LEU A 829 41.05 21.40 6.66
CA LEU A 829 42.26 21.72 5.91
C LEU A 829 42.50 23.24 5.89
N PRO A 830 43.68 23.71 6.34
CA PRO A 830 44.11 25.09 6.17
C PRO A 830 44.22 25.47 4.70
N GLU A 831 43.91 26.73 4.40
CA GLU A 831 43.85 27.26 3.03
C GLU A 831 45.22 27.16 2.32
N SER A 832 46.29 27.32 3.11
CA SER A 832 47.70 27.16 2.70
C SER A 832 48.07 25.78 2.17
N VAL A 833 47.24 24.74 2.37
CA VAL A 833 47.47 23.40 1.81
C VAL A 833 46.39 22.92 0.83
N ARG A 834 45.22 23.58 0.74
CA ARG A 834 44.16 23.16 -0.20
C ARG A 834 44.60 23.21 -1.67
N GLY A 835 45.40 24.20 -2.04
CA GLY A 835 46.01 24.27 -3.39
C GLY A 835 46.97 23.12 -3.68
N ALA A 836 47.75 22.68 -2.68
CA ALA A 836 48.61 21.52 -2.84
C ALA A 836 47.81 20.21 -2.94
N VAL A 837 46.70 20.08 -2.22
CA VAL A 837 45.76 18.95 -2.35
C VAL A 837 45.11 18.94 -3.74
N LEU A 838 44.71 20.09 -4.27
CA LEU A 838 44.14 20.20 -5.63
C LEU A 838 45.17 19.77 -6.69
N ASN A 839 46.42 20.21 -6.58
CA ASN A 839 47.48 19.80 -7.51
C ASN A 839 47.70 18.27 -7.49
N HIS A 840 47.59 17.61 -6.34
CA HIS A 840 47.65 16.15 -6.24
C HIS A 840 46.40 15.44 -6.79
N CYS A 841 45.23 16.09 -6.78
CA CYS A 841 44.02 15.59 -7.46
C CYS A 841 44.11 15.67 -8.99
N LEU A 842 45.06 16.47 -9.51
CA LEU A 842 45.29 16.70 -10.94
C LEU A 842 46.61 16.11 -11.44
N HIS A 843 47.43 15.51 -10.55
CA HIS A 843 48.79 15.08 -10.88
C HIS A 843 48.84 14.02 -11.98
N ASP A 844 47.87 13.09 -11.92
CA ASP A 844 47.77 11.96 -12.85
C ASP A 844 46.76 12.23 -13.99
N HIS A 845 46.37 13.51 -14.19
CA HIS A 845 45.48 13.94 -15.28
C HIS A 845 46.16 13.71 -16.65
N GLY A 846 45.47 13.02 -17.55
CA GLY A 846 46.01 12.65 -18.87
C GLY A 846 47.03 11.51 -18.85
N THR A 847 47.29 10.89 -17.68
CA THR A 847 48.24 9.75 -17.55
C THR A 847 47.61 8.51 -16.93
N MET A 848 46.98 8.61 -15.74
CA MET A 848 46.18 7.51 -15.17
C MET A 848 44.67 7.79 -15.14
N ILE A 849 44.27 9.07 -15.19
CA ILE A 849 42.87 9.50 -15.15
C ILE A 849 42.61 10.68 -16.08
N GLN A 850 41.42 10.75 -16.67
CA GLN A 850 40.90 11.97 -17.28
C GLN A 850 39.99 12.65 -16.27
N VAL A 851 40.47 13.74 -15.64
CA VAL A 851 39.70 14.49 -14.64
C VAL A 851 38.82 15.52 -15.34
N TYR A 852 37.52 15.50 -15.07
CA TYR A 852 36.56 16.49 -15.56
C TYR A 852 36.42 17.66 -14.58
N VAL A 853 36.45 17.37 -13.27
CA VAL A 853 36.39 18.37 -12.19
C VAL A 853 37.08 17.87 -10.92
N ALA A 854 37.69 18.79 -10.17
CA ALA A 854 38.12 18.59 -8.80
C ALA A 854 37.78 19.81 -7.92
N VAL A 855 37.25 19.59 -6.72
CA VAL A 855 36.91 20.65 -5.74
C VAL A 855 37.41 20.25 -4.35
N VAL A 856 38.33 21.02 -3.78
CA VAL A 856 38.85 20.81 -2.42
C VAL A 856 38.04 21.64 -1.42
N MET A 857 37.02 21.02 -0.83
CA MET A 857 36.23 21.59 0.25
C MET A 857 37.05 21.63 1.57
N PRO A 858 36.60 22.35 2.61
CA PRO A 858 37.38 22.49 3.84
C PRO A 858 37.67 21.17 4.59
N ASP A 859 36.79 20.17 4.51
CA ASP A 859 36.83 18.89 5.25
C ASP A 859 36.70 17.64 4.35
N HIS A 860 36.67 17.80 3.02
CA HIS A 860 36.57 16.72 2.02
C HIS A 860 36.94 17.21 0.62
N ILE A 861 37.09 16.29 -0.33
CA ILE A 861 37.33 16.60 -1.74
C ILE A 861 36.23 15.92 -2.58
N HIS A 862 35.79 16.57 -3.65
CA HIS A 862 34.98 15.97 -4.72
C HIS A 862 35.79 15.90 -6.01
N LEU A 863 35.70 14.79 -6.73
CA LEU A 863 36.22 14.62 -8.10
C LEU A 863 35.15 13.99 -8.99
N VAL A 864 35.21 14.30 -10.30
CA VAL A 864 34.68 13.41 -11.35
C VAL A 864 35.81 13.13 -12.33
N PHE A 865 36.11 11.85 -12.60
CA PHE A 865 37.16 11.43 -13.53
C PHE A 865 36.86 10.08 -14.18
N SER A 866 37.34 9.84 -15.40
CA SER A 866 37.41 8.50 -15.99
C SER A 866 38.81 7.88 -15.77
N PRO A 867 38.94 6.59 -15.45
CA PRO A 867 40.23 5.91 -15.52
C PRO A 867 40.73 5.83 -16.97
N LEU A 868 42.02 6.08 -17.17
CA LEU A 868 42.70 5.82 -18.44
C LEU A 868 43.24 4.38 -18.48
N GLU A 869 43.66 3.91 -19.65
CA GLU A 869 44.26 2.59 -19.85
C GLU A 869 45.79 2.64 -19.68
N ASP A 870 46.36 1.56 -19.15
CA ASP A 870 47.81 1.35 -19.09
C ASP A 870 48.39 0.85 -20.44
N GLU A 871 49.71 0.65 -20.52
CA GLU A 871 50.40 0.16 -21.72
C GLU A 871 49.93 -1.23 -22.20
N SER A 872 49.11 -1.94 -21.42
CA SER A 872 48.50 -3.23 -21.79
C SER A 872 47.03 -3.14 -22.23
N GLY A 873 46.46 -1.92 -22.29
CA GLY A 873 45.04 -1.70 -22.62
C GLY A 873 44.09 -2.02 -21.46
N VAL A 874 44.55 -1.87 -20.20
CA VAL A 874 43.75 -2.16 -19.00
C VAL A 874 43.51 -0.87 -18.22
N PRO A 875 42.25 -0.48 -17.93
CA PRO A 875 41.95 0.71 -17.14
C PRO A 875 42.57 0.66 -15.73
N PHE A 876 43.21 1.76 -15.32
CA PHE A 876 43.81 1.89 -13.99
C PHE A 876 42.79 1.67 -12.87
N GLY A 877 43.11 0.79 -11.92
CA GLY A 877 42.18 0.42 -10.86
C GLY A 877 41.93 1.56 -9.86
N LEU A 878 40.66 1.80 -9.50
CA LEU A 878 40.28 2.84 -8.52
C LEU A 878 41.10 2.80 -7.21
N PRO A 879 41.43 1.64 -6.59
CA PRO A 879 42.30 1.61 -5.42
C PRO A 879 43.72 2.12 -5.66
N GLN A 880 44.28 1.96 -6.86
CA GLN A 880 45.60 2.48 -7.25
C GLN A 880 45.56 4.00 -7.43
N ILE A 881 44.55 4.49 -8.15
CA ILE A 881 44.29 5.93 -8.36
C ILE A 881 44.11 6.64 -7.01
N MET A 882 43.24 6.11 -6.14
CA MET A 882 42.99 6.71 -4.83
C MET A 882 44.18 6.60 -3.88
N ASN A 883 45.05 5.59 -4.03
CA ASN A 883 46.31 5.53 -3.29
C ASN A 883 47.32 6.59 -3.77
N SER A 884 47.40 6.86 -5.08
CA SER A 884 48.20 7.97 -5.62
C SER A 884 47.74 9.29 -5.01
N ILE A 885 46.48 9.67 -5.21
CA ILE A 885 45.93 10.97 -4.80
C ILE A 885 45.94 11.13 -3.27
N LYS A 886 45.40 10.16 -2.50
CA LYS A 886 45.32 10.29 -1.03
C LYS A 886 46.72 10.19 -0.41
N GLY A 887 47.60 9.33 -0.92
CA GLY A 887 48.95 9.11 -0.37
C GLY A 887 49.88 10.31 -0.56
N SER A 888 49.99 10.81 -1.80
CA SER A 888 50.82 11.97 -2.13
C SER A 888 50.37 13.23 -1.39
N ALA A 889 49.06 13.50 -1.40
CA ALA A 889 48.47 14.63 -0.70
C ALA A 889 48.65 14.54 0.82
N ALA A 890 48.51 13.35 1.42
CA ALA A 890 48.75 13.17 2.85
C ALA A 890 50.22 13.45 3.25
N HIS A 891 51.19 13.06 2.41
CA HIS A 891 52.60 13.38 2.64
C HIS A 891 52.84 14.89 2.56
N THR A 892 52.35 15.56 1.52
CA THR A 892 52.52 17.01 1.34
C THR A 892 51.80 17.83 2.42
N VAL A 893 50.57 17.48 2.81
CA VAL A 893 49.84 18.16 3.90
C VAL A 893 50.58 18.02 5.23
N ASN A 894 51.06 16.81 5.58
CA ASN A 894 51.88 16.62 6.78
C ASN A 894 53.17 17.44 6.74
N LYS A 895 53.88 17.45 5.60
CA LYS A 895 55.14 18.19 5.41
C LYS A 895 54.94 19.71 5.53
N LEU A 896 53.92 20.27 4.87
CA LEU A 896 53.65 21.71 4.87
C LEU A 896 53.13 22.24 6.21
N LEU A 897 52.43 21.41 6.99
CA LEU A 897 51.92 21.79 8.32
C LEU A 897 52.84 21.35 9.47
N ASN A 898 54.00 20.76 9.19
CA ASN A 898 54.91 20.14 10.16
C ASN A 898 54.21 19.14 11.11
N ARG A 899 53.29 18.33 10.55
CA ARG A 899 52.50 17.31 11.24
C ARG A 899 52.97 15.90 10.89
N LYS A 900 52.52 14.92 11.68
CA LYS A 900 52.66 13.49 11.43
C LYS A 900 51.33 12.80 11.75
N GLY A 901 50.99 11.76 11.01
CA GLY A 901 49.77 10.97 11.20
C GLY A 901 48.88 10.92 9.96
N VAL A 902 47.67 10.39 10.15
CA VAL A 902 46.67 10.18 9.09
C VAL A 902 45.96 11.51 8.76
N VAL A 903 45.88 11.86 7.47
CA VAL A 903 45.21 13.08 6.99
C VAL A 903 43.76 12.83 6.56
N TRP A 904 43.51 11.66 5.97
CA TRP A 904 42.23 11.26 5.36
C TRP A 904 41.59 10.10 6.10
N GLN A 905 40.26 10.00 6.08
CA GLN A 905 39.58 8.76 6.46
C GLN A 905 40.06 7.60 5.58
N PRO A 906 40.09 6.34 6.07
CA PRO A 906 40.55 5.19 5.28
C PRO A 906 39.71 5.00 4.00
N GLU A 907 38.39 4.94 4.18
CA GLU A 907 37.41 4.77 3.10
C GLU A 907 37.27 6.03 2.22
N TYR A 908 36.53 5.89 1.12
CA TYR A 908 36.03 6.94 0.26
C TYR A 908 34.68 6.48 -0.30
N PHE A 909 33.86 7.42 -0.77
CA PHE A 909 32.61 7.12 -1.47
C PHE A 909 32.85 7.28 -2.97
N ASP A 910 32.50 6.27 -3.75
CA ASP A 910 32.58 6.28 -5.21
C ASP A 910 31.31 5.72 -5.86
N HIS A 911 31.00 6.19 -7.06
CA HIS A 911 30.10 5.52 -7.99
C HIS A 911 30.42 5.87 -9.44
N VAL A 912 30.20 4.93 -10.36
CA VAL A 912 30.20 5.20 -11.81
C VAL A 912 28.96 6.04 -12.14
N LEU A 913 29.13 7.11 -12.91
CA LEU A 913 28.01 7.86 -13.47
C LEU A 913 27.15 6.91 -14.32
N ARG A 914 25.85 6.93 -14.06
CA ARG A 914 24.89 6.11 -14.81
C ARG A 914 24.72 6.64 -16.22
N LYS A 915 24.22 5.81 -17.14
CA LYS A 915 24.04 6.17 -18.56
C LYS A 915 23.04 7.33 -18.77
N ASP A 916 22.21 7.58 -17.76
CA ASP A 916 21.23 8.66 -17.62
C ASP A 916 21.75 9.90 -16.84
N GLU A 917 22.90 9.82 -16.16
CA GLU A 917 23.51 10.97 -15.48
C GLU A 917 24.35 11.80 -16.46
N SER A 918 23.91 13.02 -16.78
CA SER A 918 24.74 13.98 -17.53
C SER A 918 26.01 14.32 -16.75
N LEU A 919 27.17 14.06 -17.39
CA LEU A 919 28.50 14.42 -16.88
C LEU A 919 28.61 15.93 -16.63
N GLU A 920 28.12 16.75 -17.56
CA GLU A 920 28.10 18.22 -17.45
C GLU A 920 27.31 18.67 -16.22
N ALA A 921 26.11 18.12 -16.02
CA ALA A 921 25.27 18.41 -14.86
C ALA A 921 25.90 17.90 -13.55
N LYS A 922 26.65 16.79 -13.58
CA LYS A 922 27.40 16.28 -12.43
C LYS A 922 28.59 17.17 -12.07
N VAL A 923 29.32 17.66 -13.06
CA VAL A 923 30.43 18.61 -12.87
C VAL A 923 29.89 19.93 -12.33
N GLU A 924 28.82 20.48 -12.90
CA GLU A 924 28.19 21.70 -12.38
C GLU A 924 27.67 21.50 -10.95
N TYR A 925 27.02 20.36 -10.67
CA TYR A 925 26.66 19.97 -9.30
C TYR A 925 27.87 19.97 -8.35
N VAL A 926 29.05 19.53 -8.81
CA VAL A 926 30.28 19.51 -8.01
C VAL A 926 30.80 20.92 -7.77
N CYS A 927 30.82 21.77 -8.79
CA CYS A 927 31.27 23.16 -8.73
C CYS A 927 30.41 24.03 -7.80
N GLN A 928 29.12 23.71 -7.64
CA GLN A 928 28.20 24.43 -6.76
C GLN A 928 28.36 24.11 -5.25
N ASN A 929 29.20 23.16 -4.84
CA ASN A 929 29.32 22.80 -3.41
C ASN A 929 29.90 23.90 -2.49
N PRO A 930 30.91 24.69 -2.90
CA PRO A 930 31.36 25.86 -2.14
C PRO A 930 30.25 26.89 -1.91
N VAL A 931 29.41 27.15 -2.93
CA VAL A 931 28.25 28.07 -2.84
C VAL A 931 27.19 27.50 -1.89
N ARG A 932 26.81 26.23 -2.05
CA ARG A 932 25.83 25.56 -1.17
C ARG A 932 26.29 25.47 0.28
N ARG A 933 27.60 25.47 0.54
CA ARG A 933 28.20 25.49 1.89
C ARG A 933 28.52 26.92 2.38
N GLY A 934 28.10 27.96 1.65
CA GLY A 934 28.22 29.35 2.05
C GLY A 934 29.65 29.90 2.08
N LEU A 935 30.59 29.26 1.36
CA LEU A 935 32.00 29.67 1.32
C LEU A 935 32.26 30.83 0.35
N VAL A 936 31.41 30.95 -0.68
CA VAL A 936 31.44 31.95 -1.76
C VAL A 936 30.02 32.22 -2.27
N SER A 937 29.79 33.32 -2.99
CA SER A 937 28.49 33.59 -3.63
C SER A 937 28.37 33.04 -5.06
N ASP A 938 29.50 32.74 -5.69
CA ASP A 938 29.61 32.21 -7.06
C ASP A 938 30.73 31.13 -7.09
N PRO A 939 30.58 30.02 -7.84
CA PRO A 939 31.61 28.97 -7.91
C PRO A 939 32.99 29.47 -8.32
N ASP A 940 33.07 30.46 -9.21
CA ASP A 940 34.32 30.95 -9.80
C ASP A 940 35.13 31.82 -8.81
N GLN A 941 34.53 32.19 -7.68
CA GLN A 941 35.22 32.85 -6.57
C GLN A 941 36.00 31.88 -5.67
N TYR A 942 35.78 30.55 -5.76
CA TYR A 942 36.41 29.59 -4.84
C TYR A 942 37.77 29.11 -5.36
N PRO A 943 38.91 29.44 -4.70
CA PRO A 943 40.25 29.24 -5.28
C PRO A 943 40.70 27.79 -5.46
N TRP A 944 39.90 26.81 -5.04
CA TRP A 944 40.25 25.38 -5.06
C TRP A 944 39.24 24.53 -5.85
N ILE A 945 38.69 25.11 -6.93
CA ILE A 945 38.02 24.38 -8.01
C ILE A 945 38.99 24.27 -9.20
N TRP A 946 38.97 23.13 -9.88
CA TRP A 946 39.48 22.99 -11.24
C TRP A 946 38.42 22.33 -12.13
N ARG A 947 38.24 22.83 -13.36
CA ARG A 947 37.33 22.31 -14.40
C ARG A 947 38.09 22.22 -15.71
N GLU A 948 37.99 21.07 -16.39
CA GLU A 948 38.72 20.77 -17.62
C GLU A 948 38.50 21.83 -18.71
N TRP A 949 37.25 22.00 -19.16
CA TRP A 949 36.88 22.88 -20.27
C TRP A 949 37.06 24.39 -20.03
N ILE A 950 37.29 24.82 -18.78
CA ILE A 950 37.62 26.23 -18.47
C ILE A 950 39.14 26.41 -18.39
N ASN A 951 39.84 25.47 -17.76
CA ASN A 951 41.24 25.67 -17.39
C ASN A 951 42.22 25.29 -18.52
N GLU A 952 41.85 24.40 -19.44
CA GLU A 952 42.63 24.18 -20.68
C GLU A 952 42.52 25.37 -21.66
N ALA A 953 41.38 26.07 -21.65
CA ALA A 953 41.10 27.17 -22.59
C ALA A 953 42.01 28.40 -22.42
N VAL A 954 42.81 28.45 -21.34
CA VAL A 954 43.73 29.56 -21.03
C VAL A 954 45.07 29.46 -21.80
N ALA A 955 45.31 28.36 -22.53
CA ALA A 955 46.63 28.03 -23.08
C ALA A 955 46.87 28.34 -24.58
N ARG A 956 46.36 29.45 -25.15
CA ARG A 956 46.77 29.99 -26.48
C ARG A 956 46.63 31.53 -26.60
N PRO A 957 47.42 32.20 -27.48
CA PRO A 957 47.61 33.67 -27.46
C PRO A 957 46.58 34.47 -28.29
N PRO A 958 46.49 35.81 -28.12
CA PRO A 958 45.31 36.60 -28.50
C PRO A 958 45.37 37.35 -29.85
N SER A 959 44.22 37.49 -30.51
CA SER A 959 43.88 38.52 -31.52
C SER A 959 42.36 38.50 -31.82
N ALA A 960 41.67 39.58 -32.24
CA ALA A 960 41.92 41.02 -32.09
C ALA A 960 40.63 41.84 -32.37
N GLY A 961 40.30 42.82 -31.50
CA GLY A 961 39.28 43.88 -31.73
C GLY A 961 37.80 43.45 -31.73
N SER A 962 36.82 44.35 -31.64
CA SER A 962 36.84 45.75 -31.16
C SER A 962 35.41 46.30 -30.93
N ASP A 963 35.17 46.86 -29.74
CA ASP A 963 34.22 47.93 -29.36
C ASP A 963 32.73 48.01 -29.81
N ALA A 964 31.98 48.68 -28.93
CA ALA A 964 30.79 49.53 -29.17
C ALA A 964 29.36 48.94 -29.02
N ALA A 965 28.77 49.26 -27.86
CA ALA A 965 27.47 49.90 -27.65
C ALA A 965 26.18 49.38 -28.36
N ARG A 966 25.13 49.14 -27.55
CA ARG A 966 23.72 49.13 -27.98
C ARG A 966 22.95 50.30 -27.35
N PRO A 967 22.30 51.19 -28.13
CA PRO A 967 21.22 52.06 -27.66
C PRO A 967 19.86 51.34 -27.73
N SER A 968 18.80 52.04 -27.30
CA SER A 968 17.44 51.51 -27.14
C SER A 968 16.47 51.88 -28.29
N SER A 969 15.26 51.30 -28.24
CA SER A 969 13.93 51.90 -28.54
C SER A 969 13.08 51.32 -29.70
N VAL A 970 11.74 51.36 -29.49
CA VAL A 970 10.59 51.21 -30.44
C VAL A 970 10.44 49.84 -31.16
N GLY A 971 9.23 49.27 -31.41
CA GLY A 971 7.88 49.56 -30.89
C GLY A 971 6.72 49.28 -31.88
N ALA A 972 5.53 48.97 -31.34
CA ALA A 972 4.18 48.92 -31.98
C ALA A 972 3.87 47.76 -32.99
N PRO A 973 2.58 47.51 -33.37
CA PRO A 973 1.30 48.05 -32.87
C PRO A 973 0.27 46.97 -32.40
N GLU A 974 -0.94 47.42 -32.06
CA GLU A 974 -2.06 46.69 -31.44
C GLU A 974 -3.03 46.02 -32.46
N THR A 975 -4.00 45.22 -31.96
CA THR A 975 -5.41 45.45 -32.31
C THR A 975 -6.38 44.93 -31.22
N GLN A 976 -7.57 45.52 -31.18
CA GLN A 976 -8.51 45.51 -30.04
C GLN A 976 -9.49 44.33 -30.06
N ASN A 977 -9.96 43.90 -28.88
CA ASN A 977 -11.41 43.89 -28.62
C ASN A 977 -11.75 43.86 -27.12
N SER A 978 -12.91 44.42 -26.75
CA SER A 978 -13.30 44.66 -25.36
C SER A 978 -14.61 43.97 -24.98
N ARG A 979 -14.71 43.49 -23.72
CA ARG A 979 -15.99 43.18 -23.03
C ARG A 979 -15.88 43.45 -21.52
N PRO A 980 -16.90 44.05 -20.88
CA PRO A 980 -16.90 44.33 -19.45
C PRO A 980 -17.67 43.28 -18.62
N GLY A 981 -17.44 43.29 -17.30
CA GLY A 981 -18.44 42.97 -16.29
C GLY A 981 -18.87 41.50 -16.12
N ALA A 982 -18.10 40.73 -15.33
CA ALA A 982 -18.56 39.45 -14.78
C ALA A 982 -19.19 39.66 -13.39
N ALA A 983 -20.51 39.85 -13.32
CA ALA A 983 -21.26 39.92 -12.07
C ALA A 983 -22.52 39.05 -12.13
N GLY A 984 -22.66 38.12 -11.17
CA GLY A 984 -23.93 37.45 -10.88
C GLY A 984 -24.48 36.48 -11.94
N LEU A 985 -23.80 35.35 -12.17
CA LEU A 985 -24.44 34.16 -12.71
C LEU A 985 -24.91 33.28 -11.54
N ARG A 986 -26.24 33.17 -11.38
CA ARG A 986 -26.87 32.21 -10.43
C ARG A 986 -26.71 30.80 -10.95
N ASP A 987 -26.60 29.84 -10.05
CA ASP A 987 -26.54 28.41 -10.38
C ASP A 987 -27.71 27.97 -11.25
N ARG A 988 -27.38 27.15 -12.26
CA ARG A 988 -28.33 26.17 -12.80
C ARG A 988 -28.11 24.87 -12.02
N PRO A 989 -29.15 24.21 -11.49
CA PRO A 989 -28.98 22.95 -10.78
C PRO A 989 -28.53 21.85 -11.76
N GLY A 990 -27.25 21.51 -11.72
CA GLY A 990 -26.63 20.49 -12.58
C GLY A 990 -25.97 19.39 -11.77
N ALA A 991 -26.33 18.13 -12.06
CA ALA A 991 -25.72 16.86 -11.63
C ALA A 991 -25.61 16.55 -10.11
N ALA A 992 -25.46 17.53 -9.22
CA ALA A 992 -25.05 17.35 -7.81
C ALA A 992 -26.07 16.66 -6.87
N GLY A 993 -27.11 16.00 -7.40
CA GLY A 993 -28.20 15.41 -6.61
C GLY A 993 -28.41 13.90 -6.77
N LEU A 994 -27.63 13.20 -7.60
CA LEU A 994 -27.82 11.76 -7.88
C LEU A 994 -26.75 10.84 -7.25
N GLN A 995 -25.60 11.38 -6.87
CA GLN A 995 -24.49 10.59 -6.33
C GLN A 995 -24.78 10.01 -4.96
N VAL A 996 -24.19 8.85 -4.67
CA VAL A 996 -24.15 8.32 -3.30
C VAL A 996 -23.09 9.06 -2.49
N GLY A 997 -23.30 9.13 -1.17
CA GLY A 997 -22.32 9.75 -0.28
C GLY A 997 -21.01 8.95 -0.19
N PRO A 998 -19.99 9.48 0.51
CA PRO A 998 -18.69 8.85 0.58
C PRO A 998 -18.75 7.50 1.31
N VAL A 999 -17.98 6.53 0.79
CA VAL A 999 -17.79 5.19 1.37
C VAL A 999 -16.45 5.03 2.10
N SER A 1000 -15.56 6.03 2.01
CA SER A 1000 -14.24 6.06 2.63
C SER A 1000 -13.91 7.48 3.10
N ALA A 1001 -13.03 7.62 4.10
CA ALA A 1001 -12.65 8.91 4.69
C ALA A 1001 -11.92 9.86 3.73
N ALA A 1002 -11.24 9.31 2.72
CA ALA A 1002 -10.52 10.06 1.70
C ALA A 1002 -11.18 9.86 0.32
N PRO A 1003 -11.18 10.89 -0.55
CA PRO A 1003 -11.90 10.87 -1.83
C PRO A 1003 -11.43 9.78 -2.82
N TYR A 1004 -10.21 9.28 -2.67
CA TYR A 1004 -9.58 8.23 -3.50
C TYR A 1004 -9.06 7.05 -2.65
N GLY A 1005 -9.66 6.83 -1.47
CA GLY A 1005 -9.30 5.73 -0.56
C GLY A 1005 -7.84 5.80 -0.10
N SER A 1006 -7.04 4.83 -0.55
CA SER A 1006 -5.60 4.71 -0.28
C SER A 1006 -4.77 5.01 -1.54
N PRO A 1007 -4.69 6.26 -2.02
CA PRO A 1007 -4.15 6.53 -3.34
C PRO A 1007 -2.64 6.32 -3.47
N SER A 1008 -1.87 6.35 -2.37
CA SER A 1008 -0.40 6.15 -2.44
C SER A 1008 0.05 4.73 -2.83
N ILE A 1009 -0.86 3.74 -2.82
CA ILE A 1009 -0.61 2.37 -3.31
C ILE A 1009 -1.17 2.10 -4.72
N LEU A 1010 -1.93 3.02 -5.31
CA LEU A 1010 -2.32 2.94 -6.72
C LEU A 1010 -1.15 2.99 -7.74
N PRO A 1011 0.01 3.62 -7.46
CA PRO A 1011 1.23 3.46 -8.24
C PRO A 1011 1.62 2.01 -8.57
N ILE A 1012 1.34 1.05 -7.68
CA ILE A 1012 1.67 -0.38 -7.89
C ILE A 1012 0.89 -0.94 -9.09
N SER A 1013 -0.44 -0.81 -9.07
CA SER A 1013 -1.30 -1.28 -10.16
C SER A 1013 -1.11 -0.48 -11.45
N TRP A 1014 -0.75 0.81 -11.34
CA TRP A 1014 -0.36 1.63 -12.49
C TRP A 1014 0.92 1.06 -13.14
N MET A 1015 1.95 0.78 -12.34
CA MET A 1015 3.22 0.21 -12.82
C MET A 1015 3.00 -1.16 -13.46
N TYR A 1016 2.24 -2.06 -12.81
CA TYR A 1016 1.90 -3.38 -13.35
C TYR A 1016 1.29 -3.29 -14.75
N ILE A 1017 0.21 -2.52 -14.90
CA ILE A 1017 -0.48 -2.34 -16.19
C ILE A 1017 0.46 -1.71 -17.23
N ARG A 1018 1.24 -0.67 -16.82
CA ARG A 1018 2.15 0.06 -17.72
C ARG A 1018 3.29 -0.81 -18.26
N MET A 1019 3.83 -1.69 -17.43
CA MET A 1019 4.95 -2.59 -17.78
C MET A 1019 4.49 -3.84 -18.52
N MET A 1020 3.29 -4.35 -18.24
CA MET A 1020 2.74 -5.54 -18.90
C MET A 1020 2.11 -5.24 -20.27
N GLY A 1021 1.39 -4.11 -20.39
CA GLY A 1021 0.60 -3.78 -21.59
C GLY A 1021 -0.51 -4.80 -21.88
N GLY A 1022 -1.24 -4.64 -22.98
CA GLY A 1022 -2.35 -5.53 -23.34
C GLY A 1022 -1.92 -7.00 -23.52
N GLU A 1023 -0.79 -7.23 -24.18
CA GLU A 1023 -0.28 -8.59 -24.47
C GLU A 1023 0.25 -9.29 -23.21
N GLY A 1024 1.06 -8.61 -22.39
CA GLY A 1024 1.61 -9.19 -21.16
C GLY A 1024 0.52 -9.51 -20.14
N LEU A 1025 -0.48 -8.64 -19.97
CA LEU A 1025 -1.65 -8.91 -19.13
C LEU A 1025 -2.45 -10.12 -19.64
N THR A 1026 -2.62 -10.26 -20.96
CA THR A 1026 -3.30 -11.42 -21.55
C THR A 1026 -2.49 -12.71 -21.32
N LYS A 1027 -1.17 -12.68 -21.52
CA LYS A 1027 -0.29 -13.84 -21.28
C LYS A 1027 -0.26 -14.24 -19.80
N ALA A 1028 -0.32 -13.29 -18.87
CA ALA A 1028 -0.45 -13.56 -17.44
C ALA A 1028 -1.71 -14.38 -17.14
N THR A 1029 -2.89 -13.91 -17.58
CA THR A 1029 -4.15 -14.65 -17.45
C THR A 1029 -4.09 -16.04 -18.08
N GLN A 1030 -3.52 -16.18 -19.27
CA GLN A 1030 -3.33 -17.48 -19.93
C GLN A 1030 -2.45 -18.44 -19.12
N VAL A 1031 -1.38 -17.94 -18.49
CA VAL A 1031 -0.47 -18.76 -17.70
C VAL A 1031 -1.02 -19.06 -16.30
N ALA A 1032 -1.80 -18.17 -15.67
CA ALA A 1032 -2.54 -18.48 -14.45
C ALA A 1032 -3.49 -19.68 -14.65
N ILE A 1033 -4.23 -19.71 -15.79
CA ILE A 1033 -5.09 -20.83 -16.17
C ILE A 1033 -4.26 -22.09 -16.47
N LEU A 1034 -3.12 -21.97 -17.16
CA LEU A 1034 -2.20 -23.10 -17.40
C LEU A 1034 -1.68 -23.71 -16.09
N ASN A 1035 -1.24 -22.88 -15.15
CA ASN A 1035 -0.65 -23.31 -13.89
C ASN A 1035 -1.68 -24.08 -13.04
N ALA A 1036 -2.93 -23.59 -12.96
CA ALA A 1036 -4.02 -24.29 -12.29
C ALA A 1036 -4.37 -25.63 -12.96
N ASN A 1037 -4.55 -25.66 -14.28
CA ASN A 1037 -4.86 -26.91 -15.00
C ASN A 1037 -3.71 -27.92 -14.94
N TYR A 1038 -2.45 -27.46 -14.97
CA TYR A 1038 -1.26 -28.30 -14.79
C TYR A 1038 -1.26 -28.99 -13.43
N MET A 1039 -1.51 -28.23 -12.36
CA MET A 1039 -1.60 -28.79 -11.01
C MET A 1039 -2.80 -29.73 -10.83
N ALA A 1040 -3.97 -29.38 -11.38
CA ALA A 1040 -5.15 -30.24 -11.36
C ALA A 1040 -4.86 -31.62 -11.98
N THR A 1041 -4.32 -31.66 -13.21
CA THR A 1041 -3.93 -32.92 -13.88
C THR A 1041 -2.80 -33.67 -13.16
N ARG A 1042 -1.91 -32.99 -12.44
CA ARG A 1042 -0.92 -33.65 -11.57
C ARG A 1042 -1.54 -34.30 -10.33
N LEU A 1043 -2.64 -33.76 -9.80
CA LEU A 1043 -3.25 -34.17 -8.54
C LEU A 1043 -4.47 -35.09 -8.69
N GLU A 1044 -5.12 -35.13 -9.86
CA GLU A 1044 -6.37 -35.86 -10.15
C GLU A 1044 -6.40 -37.34 -9.69
N LYS A 1045 -5.24 -38.00 -9.66
CA LYS A 1045 -5.06 -39.43 -9.29
C LYS A 1045 -4.84 -39.65 -7.80
N HIS A 1046 -4.65 -38.57 -7.04
CA HIS A 1046 -4.33 -38.55 -5.62
C HIS A 1046 -5.47 -37.93 -4.80
N TYR A 1047 -6.10 -36.89 -5.36
CA TYR A 1047 -7.25 -36.17 -4.83
C TYR A 1047 -8.27 -35.91 -5.95
N PRO A 1048 -9.58 -36.14 -5.73
CA PRO A 1048 -10.59 -35.74 -6.70
C PRO A 1048 -10.60 -34.22 -6.88
N VAL A 1049 -10.54 -33.76 -8.13
CA VAL A 1049 -10.90 -32.36 -8.46
C VAL A 1049 -12.41 -32.26 -8.37
N LEU A 1050 -12.92 -31.37 -7.52
CA LEU A 1050 -14.33 -31.39 -7.12
C LEU A 1050 -15.28 -30.79 -8.18
N TYR A 1051 -14.80 -29.78 -8.91
CA TYR A 1051 -15.58 -29.06 -9.93
C TYR A 1051 -14.72 -28.75 -11.15
N GLU A 1052 -15.31 -28.90 -12.34
CA GLU A 1052 -14.68 -28.60 -13.63
C GLU A 1052 -15.70 -27.95 -14.58
N GLY A 1053 -15.21 -27.12 -15.51
CA GLY A 1053 -16.02 -26.56 -16.59
C GLY A 1053 -16.46 -27.61 -17.61
N SER A 1054 -17.23 -27.17 -18.62
CA SER A 1054 -17.93 -28.02 -19.62
C SER A 1054 -17.06 -29.02 -20.40
N ARG A 1055 -15.73 -28.91 -20.34
CA ARG A 1055 -14.76 -29.73 -21.07
C ARG A 1055 -13.64 -30.34 -20.21
N GLY A 1056 -13.85 -30.47 -18.89
CA GLY A 1056 -12.83 -31.01 -17.97
C GLY A 1056 -11.64 -30.06 -17.81
N ARG A 1057 -11.93 -28.78 -17.55
CA ARG A 1057 -10.94 -27.71 -17.37
C ARG A 1057 -11.34 -26.79 -16.24
N VAL A 1058 -10.36 -26.29 -15.51
CA VAL A 1058 -10.51 -25.30 -14.43
C VAL A 1058 -10.07 -23.91 -14.92
N ALA A 1059 -10.39 -22.87 -14.16
CA ALA A 1059 -9.97 -21.49 -14.43
C ALA A 1059 -8.54 -21.24 -13.90
N HIS A 1060 -8.33 -20.12 -13.21
CA HIS A 1060 -7.10 -19.78 -12.47
C HIS A 1060 -6.92 -20.51 -11.12
N GLU A 1061 -7.94 -21.20 -10.64
CA GLU A 1061 -7.97 -21.89 -9.35
C GLU A 1061 -8.81 -23.17 -9.45
N PHE A 1062 -8.64 -24.10 -8.50
CA PHE A 1062 -9.40 -25.35 -8.44
C PHE A 1062 -9.55 -25.88 -7.01
N ILE A 1063 -10.54 -26.75 -6.80
CA ILE A 1063 -10.80 -27.38 -5.49
C ILE A 1063 -10.44 -28.87 -5.54
N ILE A 1064 -9.66 -29.34 -4.56
CA ILE A 1064 -9.44 -30.76 -4.31
C ILE A 1064 -10.25 -31.24 -3.10
N ASP A 1065 -10.90 -32.40 -3.25
CA ASP A 1065 -11.66 -33.01 -2.16
C ASP A 1065 -10.76 -33.79 -1.20
N CYS A 1066 -10.95 -33.54 0.09
CA CYS A 1066 -10.25 -34.20 1.19
C CYS A 1066 -11.21 -34.84 2.20
N ARG A 1067 -12.53 -34.74 2.01
CA ARG A 1067 -13.55 -35.16 2.99
C ARG A 1067 -13.51 -36.67 3.27
N GLN A 1068 -13.22 -37.46 2.24
CA GLN A 1068 -13.09 -38.91 2.31
C GLN A 1068 -12.03 -39.41 3.31
N PHE A 1069 -11.01 -38.60 3.62
CA PHE A 1069 -9.90 -39.02 4.49
C PHE A 1069 -10.26 -39.01 5.98
N GLU A 1070 -11.33 -38.33 6.41
CA GLU A 1070 -11.81 -38.41 7.79
C GLU A 1070 -12.40 -39.79 8.09
N GLU A 1071 -13.09 -40.40 7.12
CA GLU A 1071 -13.58 -41.77 7.22
C GLU A 1071 -12.44 -42.79 7.01
N SER A 1072 -11.69 -42.69 5.89
CA SER A 1072 -10.69 -43.72 5.56
C SER A 1072 -9.51 -43.74 6.53
N ALA A 1073 -8.96 -42.57 6.87
CA ALA A 1073 -7.73 -42.43 7.65
C ALA A 1073 -7.93 -41.72 9.01
N GLY A 1074 -9.08 -41.10 9.27
CA GLY A 1074 -9.25 -40.22 10.43
C GLY A 1074 -8.59 -38.84 10.24
N VAL A 1075 -8.12 -38.53 9.04
CA VAL A 1075 -7.33 -37.33 8.70
C VAL A 1075 -8.26 -36.23 8.21
N LYS A 1076 -8.14 -35.03 8.81
CA LYS A 1076 -8.92 -33.85 8.45
C LYS A 1076 -8.12 -32.93 7.53
N VAL A 1077 -8.82 -32.04 6.83
CA VAL A 1077 -8.18 -31.00 6.00
C VAL A 1077 -7.19 -30.12 6.78
N GLU A 1078 -7.42 -29.92 8.08
CA GLU A 1078 -6.49 -29.21 8.97
C GLU A 1078 -5.18 -29.99 9.18
N ASP A 1079 -5.22 -31.32 9.32
CA ASP A 1079 -4.01 -32.15 9.46
C ASP A 1079 -3.11 -32.01 8.21
N ILE A 1080 -3.72 -32.08 7.02
CA ILE A 1080 -3.05 -31.86 5.73
C ILE A 1080 -2.42 -30.47 5.69
N ALA A 1081 -3.19 -29.43 6.03
CA ALA A 1081 -2.72 -28.04 6.03
C ALA A 1081 -1.58 -27.77 7.02
N LYS A 1082 -1.61 -28.39 8.21
CA LYS A 1082 -0.48 -28.33 9.16
C LYS A 1082 0.73 -29.10 8.65
N ARG A 1083 0.54 -30.24 8.00
CA ARG A 1083 1.63 -31.06 7.46
C ARG A 1083 2.37 -30.40 6.30
N MET A 1084 1.69 -29.60 5.47
CA MET A 1084 2.34 -28.80 4.41
C MET A 1084 3.42 -27.84 4.94
N MET A 1085 3.30 -27.38 6.19
CA MET A 1085 4.30 -26.52 6.84
C MET A 1085 5.65 -27.24 7.03
N ASP A 1086 5.63 -28.55 7.25
CA ASP A 1086 6.84 -29.36 7.38
C ASP A 1086 7.57 -29.52 6.04
N TYR A 1087 6.82 -29.54 4.92
CA TYR A 1087 7.34 -29.50 3.56
C TYR A 1087 7.82 -28.11 3.12
N GLY A 1088 7.56 -27.07 3.91
CA GLY A 1088 7.97 -25.69 3.65
C GLY A 1088 6.92 -24.82 2.92
N PHE A 1089 5.64 -25.22 2.92
CA PHE A 1089 4.55 -24.49 2.25
C PHE A 1089 3.51 -23.92 3.22
N HIS A 1090 2.92 -22.77 2.85
CA HIS A 1090 1.63 -22.37 3.42
C HIS A 1090 0.52 -23.21 2.79
N ALA A 1091 -0.51 -23.54 3.56
CA ALA A 1091 -1.64 -24.29 3.04
C ALA A 1091 -2.49 -23.46 2.04
N PRO A 1092 -3.19 -24.10 1.09
CA PRO A 1092 -4.22 -23.46 0.27
C PRO A 1092 -5.42 -22.97 1.11
N THR A 1093 -6.39 -22.33 0.45
CA THR A 1093 -7.61 -21.84 1.12
C THR A 1093 -8.41 -23.04 1.63
N MET A 1094 -8.66 -23.10 2.95
CA MET A 1094 -9.27 -24.26 3.61
C MET A 1094 -10.77 -24.10 3.81
N SER A 1095 -11.55 -25.17 3.56
CA SER A 1095 -12.97 -25.27 3.92
C SER A 1095 -13.89 -24.17 3.38
N PHE A 1096 -13.45 -23.43 2.36
CA PHE A 1096 -14.22 -22.44 1.62
C PHE A 1096 -13.91 -22.59 0.12
N PRO A 1097 -14.92 -22.51 -0.77
CA PRO A 1097 -16.36 -22.41 -0.49
C PRO A 1097 -16.99 -23.71 0.05
N VAL A 1098 -16.32 -24.86 -0.11
CA VAL A 1098 -16.83 -26.16 0.37
C VAL A 1098 -16.13 -26.56 1.68
N PRO A 1099 -16.86 -26.89 2.77
CA PRO A 1099 -16.26 -27.38 4.00
C PRO A 1099 -15.48 -28.70 3.81
N GLY A 1100 -14.27 -28.78 4.37
CA GLY A 1100 -13.45 -29.99 4.33
C GLY A 1100 -12.57 -30.16 3.08
N THR A 1101 -12.53 -29.18 2.18
CA THR A 1101 -11.71 -29.20 0.95
C THR A 1101 -10.56 -28.19 0.98
N LEU A 1102 -9.63 -28.28 0.03
CA LEU A 1102 -8.61 -27.25 -0.22
C LEU A 1102 -8.85 -26.60 -1.58
N MET A 1103 -8.79 -25.26 -1.64
CA MET A 1103 -8.87 -24.48 -2.87
C MET A 1103 -7.53 -23.83 -3.20
N ILE A 1104 -7.01 -24.17 -4.38
CA ILE A 1104 -5.62 -23.95 -4.82
C ILE A 1104 -5.62 -22.94 -5.98
N GLU A 1105 -4.95 -21.81 -5.78
CA GLU A 1105 -4.68 -20.81 -6.82
C GLU A 1105 -3.16 -20.57 -6.90
N PRO A 1106 -2.46 -21.08 -7.94
CA PRO A 1106 -1.00 -20.92 -8.05
C PRO A 1106 -0.55 -19.58 -8.64
N THR A 1107 -1.45 -18.83 -9.29
CA THR A 1107 -1.14 -17.64 -10.11
C THR A 1107 -0.19 -17.88 -11.28
N GLU A 1108 0.07 -16.84 -12.07
CA GLU A 1108 1.01 -16.86 -13.20
C GLU A 1108 2.49 -16.70 -12.81
N SER A 1109 2.78 -16.19 -11.61
CA SER A 1109 4.13 -15.80 -11.21
C SER A 1109 5.02 -16.95 -10.77
N GLU A 1110 4.44 -18.13 -10.57
CA GLU A 1110 5.13 -19.27 -9.99
C GLU A 1110 5.73 -20.19 -11.06
N SER A 1111 7.05 -20.39 -10.97
CA SER A 1111 7.80 -21.26 -11.89
C SER A 1111 7.30 -22.70 -11.84
N ARG A 1112 7.42 -23.46 -12.94
CA ARG A 1112 6.94 -24.86 -12.97
C ARG A 1112 7.61 -25.72 -11.89
N ALA A 1113 8.87 -25.44 -11.57
CA ALA A 1113 9.61 -26.12 -10.51
C ALA A 1113 8.97 -25.96 -9.12
N GLU A 1114 8.34 -24.81 -8.81
CA GLU A 1114 7.62 -24.61 -7.56
C GLU A 1114 6.24 -25.28 -7.59
N LEU A 1115 5.52 -25.20 -8.73
CA LEU A 1115 4.27 -25.96 -8.92
C LEU A 1115 4.48 -27.47 -8.75
N ASP A 1116 5.62 -27.98 -9.24
CA ASP A 1116 6.01 -29.38 -9.07
C ASP A 1116 6.30 -29.71 -7.60
N ARG A 1117 7.05 -28.88 -6.84
CA ARG A 1117 7.27 -29.08 -5.40
C ARG A 1117 5.97 -29.04 -4.59
N LEU A 1118 5.03 -28.17 -4.94
CA LEU A 1118 3.73 -28.06 -4.30
C LEU A 1118 2.83 -29.27 -4.62
N CYS A 1119 2.85 -29.77 -5.86
CA CYS A 1119 2.19 -31.03 -6.23
C CYS A 1119 2.83 -32.22 -5.48
N ASP A 1120 4.15 -32.31 -5.46
CA ASP A 1120 4.91 -33.40 -4.81
C ASP A 1120 4.70 -33.40 -3.29
N THR A 1121 4.50 -32.22 -2.68
CA THR A 1121 4.08 -32.07 -1.26
C THR A 1121 2.73 -32.74 -1.01
N LEU A 1122 1.71 -32.39 -1.80
CA LEU A 1122 0.38 -32.97 -1.66
C LEU A 1122 0.37 -34.47 -1.99
N ILE A 1123 1.13 -34.90 -3.00
CA ILE A 1123 1.29 -36.32 -3.34
C ILE A 1123 1.97 -37.08 -2.18
N GLY A 1124 3.03 -36.53 -1.58
CA GLY A 1124 3.68 -37.11 -0.41
C GLY A 1124 2.73 -37.26 0.78
N ILE A 1125 1.95 -36.21 1.07
CA ILE A 1125 0.89 -36.26 2.10
C ILE A 1125 -0.18 -37.32 1.75
N ARG A 1126 -0.54 -37.50 0.48
CA ARG A 1126 -1.48 -38.56 0.08
C ARG A 1126 -0.92 -39.96 0.36
N GLU A 1127 0.38 -40.16 0.23
CA GLU A 1127 1.03 -41.42 0.62
C GLU A 1127 1.05 -41.58 2.14
N GLU A 1128 1.36 -40.56 2.95
CA GLU A 1128 1.25 -40.64 4.42
C GLU A 1128 -0.19 -40.99 4.88
N ILE A 1129 -1.22 -40.42 4.22
CA ILE A 1129 -2.62 -40.83 4.42
C ILE A 1129 -2.80 -42.32 4.06
N ARG A 1130 -2.21 -42.78 2.95
CA ARG A 1130 -2.30 -44.18 2.49
C ARG A 1130 -1.63 -45.16 3.43
N GLU A 1131 -0.58 -44.76 4.15
CA GLU A 1131 0.03 -45.58 5.19
C GLU A 1131 -0.89 -45.79 6.38
N ILE A 1132 -1.71 -44.79 6.74
CA ILE A 1132 -2.75 -44.93 7.76
C ILE A 1132 -3.91 -45.80 7.24
N GLU A 1133 -4.39 -45.57 6.01
CA GLU A 1133 -5.43 -46.40 5.36
C GLU A 1133 -5.05 -47.88 5.26
N GLN A 1134 -3.75 -48.18 5.20
CA GLN A 1134 -3.20 -49.54 5.04
C GLN A 1134 -2.54 -50.09 6.32
N GLY A 1135 -2.69 -49.41 7.46
CA GLY A 1135 -2.20 -49.89 8.77
C GLY A 1135 -0.68 -49.96 8.92
N ARG A 1136 0.09 -49.22 8.10
CA ARG A 1136 1.55 -49.06 8.25
C ARG A 1136 1.92 -47.92 9.20
N ALA A 1137 1.07 -46.91 9.34
CA ALA A 1137 1.19 -45.83 10.32
C ALA A 1137 0.03 -45.92 11.32
N ASP A 1138 0.27 -45.50 12.57
CA ASP A 1138 -0.80 -45.43 13.57
C ASP A 1138 -1.84 -44.36 13.18
N ARG A 1139 -3.11 -44.57 13.51
CA ARG A 1139 -4.21 -43.66 13.14
C ARG A 1139 -4.22 -42.36 13.96
N THR A 1140 -3.51 -42.34 15.09
CA THR A 1140 -3.50 -41.25 16.08
C THR A 1140 -2.11 -40.66 16.33
N ASP A 1141 -1.05 -41.48 16.38
CA ASP A 1141 0.34 -41.04 16.52
C ASP A 1141 1.08 -41.15 15.17
N ASN A 1142 0.95 -40.09 14.37
CA ASN A 1142 1.60 -39.99 13.06
C ASN A 1142 1.94 -38.53 12.71
N ALA A 1143 2.77 -38.35 11.69
CA ALA A 1143 3.27 -37.03 11.30
C ALA A 1143 2.15 -36.04 10.91
N LEU A 1144 1.04 -36.51 10.32
CA LEU A 1144 -0.13 -35.68 10.00
C LEU A 1144 -0.86 -35.17 11.26
N LYS A 1145 -0.96 -35.98 12.31
CA LYS A 1145 -1.60 -35.62 13.58
C LYS A 1145 -0.75 -34.71 14.46
N HIS A 1146 0.56 -34.84 14.41
CA HIS A 1146 1.48 -34.05 15.22
C HIS A 1146 2.10 -32.83 14.51
N ALA A 1147 1.90 -32.69 13.19
CA ALA A 1147 2.30 -31.48 12.47
C ALA A 1147 1.61 -30.20 12.99
N PRO A 1148 2.28 -29.04 12.95
CA PRO A 1148 3.64 -28.84 12.42
C PRO A 1148 4.74 -29.13 13.45
N HIS A 1149 5.89 -29.61 12.98
CA HIS A 1149 7.00 -30.03 13.83
C HIS A 1149 8.00 -28.89 14.05
N THR A 1150 7.99 -28.31 15.26
CA THR A 1150 8.92 -27.22 15.63
C THR A 1150 10.38 -27.70 15.73
N ALA A 1151 11.32 -26.78 15.52
CA ALA A 1151 12.75 -27.05 15.71
C ALA A 1151 13.07 -27.60 17.11
N MET A 1152 12.34 -27.14 18.14
CA MET A 1152 12.51 -27.63 19.52
C MET A 1152 11.99 -29.05 19.72
N ALA A 1153 10.88 -29.45 19.06
CA ALA A 1153 10.39 -30.82 19.12
C ALA A 1153 11.38 -31.80 18.46
N ILE A 1154 11.94 -31.41 17.30
CA ILE A 1154 12.96 -32.19 16.59
C ILE A 1154 14.29 -32.26 17.36
N ALA A 1155 14.64 -31.21 18.12
CA ALA A 1155 15.83 -31.15 18.96
C ALA A 1155 15.66 -31.79 20.36
N SER A 1156 14.49 -32.34 20.69
CA SER A 1156 14.22 -33.01 21.97
C SER A 1156 15.22 -34.14 22.26
N ALA A 1157 15.52 -34.41 23.53
CA ALA A 1157 16.29 -35.60 23.90
C ALA A 1157 15.48 -36.87 23.59
N GLU A 1158 14.23 -36.92 24.06
CA GLU A 1158 13.30 -38.03 23.87
C GLU A 1158 12.48 -37.86 22.58
N TRP A 1159 12.11 -38.98 21.95
CA TRP A 1159 11.23 -39.02 20.78
C TRP A 1159 10.46 -40.34 20.80
N SER A 1160 9.19 -40.27 21.22
CA SER A 1160 8.33 -41.45 21.45
C SER A 1160 7.51 -41.87 20.23
N HIS A 1161 7.50 -41.06 19.17
CA HIS A 1161 6.68 -41.26 17.98
C HIS A 1161 7.17 -42.46 17.13
N PRO A 1162 6.27 -43.21 16.46
CA PRO A 1162 6.62 -44.37 15.64
C PRO A 1162 7.24 -44.00 14.28
N TYR A 1163 7.23 -42.72 13.90
CA TYR A 1163 7.86 -42.18 12.69
C TYR A 1163 9.15 -41.42 13.02
N SER A 1164 10.05 -41.27 12.05
CA SER A 1164 11.37 -40.68 12.31
C SER A 1164 11.37 -39.15 12.39
N ARG A 1165 12.34 -38.57 13.09
CA ARG A 1165 12.60 -37.11 13.09
C ARG A 1165 12.90 -36.57 11.69
N GLU A 1166 13.46 -37.40 10.80
CA GLU A 1166 13.73 -37.04 9.42
C GLU A 1166 12.45 -37.00 8.58
N GLN A 1167 11.53 -37.94 8.76
CA GLN A 1167 10.19 -37.87 8.18
C GLN A 1167 9.42 -36.65 8.72
N ALA A 1168 9.53 -36.38 10.03
CA ALA A 1168 8.91 -35.22 10.66
C ALA A 1168 9.41 -33.89 10.05
N ALA A 1169 10.72 -33.66 10.06
CA ALA A 1169 11.34 -32.37 9.73
C ALA A 1169 11.70 -32.18 8.26
N TYR A 1170 12.08 -33.26 7.56
CA TYR A 1170 12.65 -33.22 6.21
C TYR A 1170 11.97 -34.19 5.22
N PRO A 1171 10.62 -34.14 5.07
CA PRO A 1171 9.87 -35.13 4.30
C PRO A 1171 10.11 -35.09 2.77
N ALA A 1172 10.79 -34.05 2.25
CA ALA A 1172 11.13 -33.92 0.84
C ALA A 1172 12.57 -33.39 0.64
N ALA A 1173 13.18 -33.64 -0.52
CA ALA A 1173 14.59 -33.33 -0.77
C ALA A 1173 14.94 -31.86 -0.51
N TRP A 1174 14.18 -30.93 -1.11
CA TRP A 1174 14.42 -29.48 -1.04
C TRP A 1174 14.42 -28.91 0.39
N THR A 1175 13.73 -29.57 1.34
CA THR A 1175 13.73 -29.15 2.76
C THR A 1175 15.08 -29.28 3.44
N ARG A 1176 16.04 -30.01 2.83
CA ARG A 1176 17.45 -30.10 3.28
C ARG A 1176 18.31 -28.96 2.74
N ASP A 1177 17.94 -28.39 1.58
CA ASP A 1177 18.61 -27.24 0.97
C ASP A 1177 18.19 -25.93 1.68
N TYR A 1178 16.89 -25.79 1.97
CA TYR A 1178 16.34 -24.72 2.80
C TYR A 1178 15.18 -25.23 3.66
N LYS A 1179 15.24 -24.98 4.97
CA LYS A 1179 14.18 -25.34 5.93
C LYS A 1179 13.59 -24.09 6.58
N TYR A 1180 12.35 -23.77 6.22
CA TYR A 1180 11.50 -22.94 7.08
C TYR A 1180 11.11 -23.76 8.33
N TRP A 1181 11.17 -23.13 9.51
CA TRP A 1181 10.84 -23.77 10.78
C TRP A 1181 9.57 -23.18 11.40
N PRO A 1182 8.51 -23.98 11.60
CA PRO A 1182 7.34 -23.58 12.39
C PRO A 1182 7.76 -23.14 13.81
N PRO A 1183 7.54 -21.88 14.22
CA PRO A 1183 7.97 -21.37 15.53
C PRO A 1183 7.19 -21.91 16.73
N VAL A 1184 5.95 -22.39 16.53
CA VAL A 1184 5.08 -23.01 17.54
C VAL A 1184 4.48 -24.30 17.00
N GLY A 1185 4.08 -25.21 17.89
CA GLY A 1185 3.28 -26.38 17.49
C GLY A 1185 1.86 -25.98 17.08
N ARG A 1186 1.02 -26.96 16.75
CA ARG A 1186 -0.39 -26.73 16.39
C ARG A 1186 -1.11 -25.91 17.48
N VAL A 1187 -1.82 -24.84 17.10
CA VAL A 1187 -2.46 -23.92 18.06
C VAL A 1187 -3.83 -24.44 18.49
N ASP A 1188 -4.10 -24.43 19.80
CA ASP A 1188 -5.41 -24.77 20.36
C ASP A 1188 -6.39 -23.63 20.11
N ASN A 1189 -7.18 -23.72 19.04
CA ASN A 1189 -8.19 -22.72 18.72
C ASN A 1189 -9.26 -22.63 19.84
N VAL A 1190 -9.79 -23.77 20.30
CA VAL A 1190 -10.93 -23.82 21.23
C VAL A 1190 -10.57 -23.28 22.61
N TRP A 1191 -9.33 -23.47 23.08
CA TRP A 1191 -8.87 -22.89 24.34
C TRP A 1191 -8.80 -21.36 24.28
N GLY A 1192 -8.27 -20.79 23.20
CA GLY A 1192 -8.15 -19.33 23.03
C GLY A 1192 -9.50 -18.60 23.00
N ASP A 1193 -10.52 -19.18 22.33
CA ASP A 1193 -11.88 -18.59 22.31
C ASP A 1193 -12.61 -18.71 23.67
N ARG A 1194 -12.16 -19.61 24.55
CA ARG A 1194 -12.68 -19.77 25.93
C ARG A 1194 -11.95 -18.89 26.95
N HIS A 1195 -10.68 -18.60 26.73
CA HIS A 1195 -9.80 -17.83 27.63
C HIS A 1195 -9.33 -16.55 26.92
N LEU A 1196 -10.28 -15.80 26.35
CA LEU A 1196 -9.97 -14.68 25.46
C LEU A 1196 -9.11 -13.62 26.16
N PHE A 1197 -7.89 -13.45 25.65
CA PHE A 1197 -6.95 -12.42 26.08
C PHE A 1197 -6.35 -11.76 24.84
N CYS A 1198 -6.52 -10.44 24.68
CA CYS A 1198 -6.31 -9.72 23.40
C CYS A 1198 -5.24 -8.63 23.46
N THR A 1199 -4.42 -8.63 24.50
CA THR A 1199 -3.27 -7.74 24.69
C THR A 1199 -1.99 -8.56 24.90
N CYS A 1200 -0.85 -7.90 25.07
CA CYS A 1200 0.40 -8.56 25.46
C CYS A 1200 0.23 -9.26 26.81
N VAL A 1201 0.59 -10.54 26.90
CA VAL A 1201 0.56 -11.29 28.16
C VAL A 1201 1.53 -10.64 29.16
N PRO A 1202 1.12 -10.39 30.43
CA PRO A 1202 2.05 -9.94 31.46
C PRO A 1202 3.24 -10.90 31.59
N ILE A 1203 4.43 -10.33 31.71
CA ILE A 1203 5.67 -11.04 32.00
C ILE A 1203 5.94 -10.90 33.50
N GLU A 1204 6.17 -12.01 34.19
CA GLU A 1204 6.56 -12.06 35.61
C GLU A 1204 8.02 -11.63 35.84
#